data_AF-A0A8T0BBM7-F1
#
_entry.id   AF-A0A8T0BBM7-F1
#
_cell.length_a   1.000
_cell.length_b   1.000
_cell.length_c   1.000
_cell.angle_alpha   90.00
_cell.angle_beta   90.00
_cell.angle_gamma   90.00
#
_symmetry.space_group_name_H-M   'P 1'
#
loop_
_entity.id
_entity.type
_entity.pdbx_description
1 polymer ?
#
loop_
_entity_poly.entity_id
_entity_poly.type
_entity_poly.pdbx_seq_one_letter_code
_entity_poly.pdbx_strand_id
1 'polypeptide(L)'
;MTVEMAMSGVSRTLSWKPAPSEPQQKSRPRSEVFSENAGTVKILKVCFISNSFNLGKNFKLVKCDGSWEIKAIIQSILESGRLGPNIKFTGCYGLRLKHLKSDEVHWLHPNLTVSEVERKYEQQHVEAEWRYDLRIRYIPADFLEKLKEDKTTMLYFYQQVRSDYMQHCASKVSDGMALQLGCLEIRRFYKDMNANGLEKKSNFELLEKEVGLDLFFPQELINSMKPKQLKKMIQQTFQQYSSLREEQCIMKFFETFSLFSSFDEEVFPCELVQGWSLAVDLVIGSKGICQRTDKNSVPICLADFTQIQKIKCSLQNDGKALLYIEIQGVKQPLSINTASLAIAENMADLIDGYCRLGSGKDTSFIMRSKKEKEARNTLPLIPQSVSKEGTSFCRSNMSSDIYAEIPDDKPDTVDRHSISRDSIVLGRILGEGFFGEVNEGVYKSKTGERVSVAVKTCKDCSADVKEKFMSEAVIMKKLDHPHIVRLIGIIEEDPVWIVMELYQFGELGNYLIENQHKLANATLILYSLQVCKALAYLEGVNMVHRDIAVRNVLVAKPDCVKLGDFGLSRYIEDEEYYKASVSRLPIKWMAPESINFRRFTSASDVWMFAVCMWEIMSRGQQPFFWLENKDVIMQLEQGMRLPKPELCPPALYSLMTCCWTYDPKERPSFTQLVCKLNDVYKMEQEQAVDQQRNRTRLTRMPSADAPPKPSRQRTGEFNTINPRLHNQLPDYLCASLPVLARPPAFRSTHICSSTMTLPLSPRRCSVGERAFGFEPSSVEDAQRLWELDKQRMEETLRRQKMEMLADSQWLENKEKLLDPGAHDDTQIKTPPEPETGYSQFQSPPEKPPRRTAQPAPTAELDRSEDKIYNNVMEMVKMVMKLKNDVNTLPASEYVGVVKDVGLTLRNLISSVDEVLPSLHDSVRTEIEGTQKLLNKDLAELISKMRLAQQNAITSLKDECKKQMLTAAHTLAVDSKNLLDAVDQARVRANIAKPKPS
;
A
#
# COMPACT_ATOMS: atom_id res chain seq x y z
N MET A 1 -7.95 -62.63 -17.30
CA MET A 1 -9.10 -62.95 -18.17
C MET A 1 -9.26 -61.83 -19.18
N THR A 2 -9.50 -62.17 -20.44
CA THR A 2 -9.87 -61.25 -21.52
C THR A 2 -11.36 -60.95 -21.50
N VAL A 3 -11.74 -59.70 -21.83
CA VAL A 3 -12.94 -59.34 -22.61
C VAL A 3 -12.57 -58.08 -23.40
N GLU A 4 -13.07 -57.95 -24.64
CA GLU A 4 -12.77 -56.85 -25.56
C GLU A 4 -14.00 -55.96 -25.86
N MET A 5 -13.73 -54.82 -26.53
CA MET A 5 -14.60 -54.09 -27.48
C MET A 5 -16.03 -53.65 -27.10
N ALA A 6 -16.29 -52.34 -27.32
CA ALA A 6 -17.21 -51.87 -28.36
C ALA A 6 -16.85 -50.42 -28.81
N MET A 7 -17.19 -50.04 -30.05
CA MET A 7 -16.86 -48.75 -30.67
C MET A 7 -18.07 -48.10 -31.36
N SER A 8 -18.30 -46.80 -31.15
CA SER A 8 -19.02 -45.84 -32.02
C SER A 8 -19.01 -44.45 -31.33
N GLY A 9 -19.09 -43.28 -31.99
CA GLY A 9 -19.15 -42.86 -33.41
C GLY A 9 -19.65 -41.39 -33.48
N VAL A 10 -19.48 -40.57 -34.53
CA VAL A 10 -18.82 -40.66 -35.85
C VAL A 10 -18.37 -39.24 -36.27
N SER A 11 -17.27 -39.06 -37.02
CA SER A 11 -16.79 -37.73 -37.50
C SER A 11 -17.37 -37.29 -38.85
N ARG A 12 -17.61 -35.97 -39.03
CA ARG A 12 -17.54 -35.18 -40.29
C ARG A 12 -17.69 -33.68 -39.97
N THR A 13 -16.74 -32.80 -40.31
CA THR A 13 -16.37 -32.25 -41.64
C THR A 13 -17.38 -31.23 -42.20
N LEU A 14 -16.97 -29.95 -42.24
CA LEU A 14 -17.49 -28.95 -43.19
C LEU A 14 -16.32 -28.15 -43.78
N SER A 15 -16.27 -28.08 -45.11
CA SER A 15 -15.26 -27.38 -45.89
C SER A 15 -15.78 -26.04 -46.39
N TRP A 16 -14.90 -25.04 -46.47
CA TRP A 16 -15.20 -23.77 -47.14
C TRP A 16 -15.11 -23.93 -48.67
N LYS A 17 -16.02 -23.28 -49.40
CA LYS A 17 -16.03 -23.23 -50.88
C LYS A 17 -15.44 -21.91 -51.41
N PRO A 18 -14.83 -21.93 -52.61
CA PRO A 18 -14.22 -20.74 -53.20
C PRO A 18 -15.25 -19.82 -53.90
N ALA A 19 -14.83 -18.56 -54.13
CA ALA A 19 -15.52 -17.58 -54.98
C ALA A 19 -14.94 -17.57 -56.41
N PRO A 20 -15.66 -17.04 -57.44
CA PRO A 20 -15.34 -17.25 -58.85
C PRO A 20 -14.34 -16.24 -59.47
N SER A 21 -14.03 -16.48 -60.75
CA SER A 21 -12.95 -15.91 -61.57
C SER A 21 -13.18 -14.50 -62.18
N GLU A 22 -12.10 -13.94 -62.74
CA GLU A 22 -11.95 -12.60 -63.36
C GLU A 22 -12.92 -12.24 -64.52
N PRO A 23 -12.89 -10.97 -64.99
CA PRO A 23 -12.09 -10.72 -66.22
C PRO A 23 -11.24 -9.42 -66.28
N GLN A 24 -9.93 -9.59 -66.58
CA GLN A 24 -9.08 -8.81 -67.52
C GLN A 24 -8.76 -7.29 -67.38
N GLN A 25 -7.44 -7.00 -67.54
CA GLN A 25 -6.79 -5.83 -68.18
C GLN A 25 -6.85 -4.43 -67.50
N LYS A 26 -5.72 -3.87 -66.99
CA LYS A 26 -4.65 -3.25 -67.81
C LYS A 26 -3.35 -2.87 -67.05
N SER A 27 -2.24 -2.76 -67.80
CA SER A 27 -0.98 -2.02 -67.57
C SER A 27 -0.05 -2.31 -66.36
N ARG A 28 1.20 -2.63 -66.72
CA ARG A 28 2.48 -2.66 -65.96
C ARG A 28 2.93 -1.24 -65.50
N PRO A 29 3.96 -1.05 -64.62
CA PRO A 29 5.17 -1.89 -64.53
C PRO A 29 5.79 -2.19 -63.13
N ARG A 30 6.89 -2.98 -63.21
CA ARG A 30 8.05 -3.06 -62.31
C ARG A 30 8.48 -1.70 -61.73
N SER A 31 9.17 -1.59 -60.59
CA SER A 31 9.59 -2.61 -59.59
C SER A 31 10.31 -1.92 -58.42
N GLU A 32 10.24 -2.46 -57.21
CA GLU A 32 11.30 -2.25 -56.21
C GLU A 32 11.39 -3.44 -55.24
N VAL A 33 12.60 -3.73 -54.74
CA VAL A 33 12.87 -4.84 -53.81
C VAL A 33 12.87 -4.27 -52.40
N PHE A 34 11.86 -4.61 -51.60
CA PHE A 34 11.84 -4.21 -50.20
C PHE A 34 12.87 -5.01 -49.39
N SER A 35 13.68 -4.29 -48.63
CA SER A 35 14.77 -4.84 -47.82
C SER A 35 14.24 -5.49 -46.55
N GLU A 36 14.26 -6.81 -46.47
CA GLU A 36 14.17 -7.56 -45.21
C GLU A 36 15.41 -7.29 -44.35
N ASN A 37 15.38 -6.25 -43.51
CA ASN A 37 16.38 -6.03 -42.45
C ASN A 37 15.90 -5.08 -41.34
N ALA A 38 14.64 -5.20 -40.93
CA ALA A 38 14.19 -4.74 -39.62
C ALA A 38 14.39 -5.89 -38.62
N GLY A 39 15.32 -5.75 -37.68
CA GLY A 39 15.59 -6.78 -36.68
C GLY A 39 14.33 -7.11 -35.88
N THR A 40 13.94 -8.39 -35.83
CA THR A 40 12.72 -8.84 -35.15
C THR A 40 12.84 -8.60 -33.65
N VAL A 41 12.07 -7.63 -33.15
CA VAL A 41 12.00 -7.30 -31.73
C VAL A 41 11.36 -8.45 -30.96
N LYS A 42 12.05 -8.94 -29.93
CA LYS A 42 11.57 -9.98 -29.01
C LYS A 42 11.21 -9.38 -27.65
N ILE A 43 10.30 -10.04 -26.94
CA ILE A 43 9.92 -9.71 -25.57
C ILE A 43 10.17 -10.94 -24.70
N LEU A 44 11.29 -10.98 -23.98
CA LEU A 44 11.63 -12.08 -23.09
C LEU A 44 10.94 -11.91 -21.73
N LYS A 45 10.26 -12.95 -21.26
CA LYS A 45 9.68 -13.00 -19.91
C LYS A 45 10.69 -13.58 -18.92
N VAL A 46 11.44 -12.72 -18.24
CA VAL A 46 12.41 -13.14 -17.22
C VAL A 46 11.78 -13.09 -15.84
N CYS A 47 11.61 -14.26 -15.24
CA CYS A 47 11.14 -14.42 -13.86
C CYS A 47 12.27 -14.13 -12.86
N PHE A 48 11.90 -13.62 -11.69
CA PHE A 48 12.80 -13.40 -10.56
C PHE A 48 12.06 -13.64 -9.23
N ILE A 49 12.81 -13.71 -8.14
CA ILE A 49 12.26 -13.93 -6.79
C ILE A 49 12.10 -12.56 -6.10
N SER A 50 11.06 -12.39 -5.28
CA SER A 50 10.75 -11.14 -4.58
C SER A 50 10.07 -11.45 -3.24
N ASN A 51 9.94 -10.43 -2.38
CA ASN A 51 9.44 -10.53 -1.00
C ASN A 51 7.95 -10.91 -0.89
N SER A 52 7.24 -10.88 -2.02
CA SER A 52 5.82 -11.20 -2.18
C SER A 52 5.42 -12.60 -1.67
N PHE A 53 4.14 -12.78 -1.35
CA PHE A 53 3.53 -14.09 -1.08
C PHE A 53 3.67 -15.11 -2.24
N ASN A 54 3.94 -14.64 -3.46
CA ASN A 54 3.98 -15.46 -4.67
C ASN A 54 5.43 -15.81 -5.09
N LEU A 55 6.13 -16.63 -4.30
CA LEU A 55 7.48 -17.09 -4.62
C LEU A 55 7.55 -17.67 -6.05
N GLY A 56 8.39 -17.07 -6.89
CA GLY A 56 8.63 -17.51 -8.27
C GLY A 56 7.55 -17.16 -9.31
N LYS A 57 6.57 -16.28 -9.01
CA LYS A 57 5.63 -15.77 -10.04
C LYS A 57 5.97 -14.38 -10.60
N ASN A 58 6.88 -13.64 -9.98
CA ASN A 58 7.23 -12.28 -10.40
C ASN A 58 8.15 -12.30 -11.64
N PHE A 59 7.98 -11.36 -12.55
CA PHE A 59 8.73 -11.29 -13.82
C PHE A 59 8.83 -9.87 -14.37
N LYS A 60 9.87 -9.62 -15.19
CA LYS A 60 9.99 -8.46 -16.07
C LYS A 60 9.83 -8.92 -17.51
N LEU A 61 9.08 -8.17 -18.31
CA LEU A 61 9.13 -8.29 -19.76
C LEU A 61 10.28 -7.42 -20.28
N VAL A 62 11.23 -8.03 -20.99
CA VAL A 62 12.43 -7.36 -21.52
C VAL A 62 12.32 -7.30 -23.04
N LYS A 63 12.06 -6.10 -23.57
CA LYS A 63 12.07 -5.81 -25.01
C LYS A 63 13.52 -5.72 -25.48
N CYS A 64 13.91 -6.57 -26.43
CA CYS A 64 15.28 -6.69 -26.94
C CYS A 64 15.26 -7.09 -28.42
N ASP A 65 16.44 -7.14 -29.05
CA ASP A 65 16.64 -7.72 -30.38
C ASP A 65 17.62 -8.90 -30.32
N GLY A 66 17.70 -9.67 -31.41
CA GLY A 66 18.51 -10.89 -31.50
C GLY A 66 20.01 -10.73 -31.24
N SER A 67 20.55 -9.51 -31.31
CA SER A 67 21.97 -9.21 -31.07
C SER A 67 22.32 -8.99 -29.60
N TRP A 68 21.34 -8.77 -28.71
CA TRP A 68 21.59 -8.49 -27.30
C TRP A 68 22.32 -9.66 -26.61
N GLU A 69 23.40 -9.38 -25.89
CA GLU A 69 24.05 -10.36 -25.03
C GLU A 69 23.28 -10.57 -23.71
N ILE A 70 23.32 -11.78 -23.16
CA ILE A 70 22.60 -12.14 -21.93
C ILE A 70 22.95 -11.21 -20.75
N LYS A 71 24.19 -10.72 -20.67
CA LYS A 71 24.59 -9.72 -19.67
C LYS A 71 23.80 -8.41 -19.75
N ALA A 72 23.39 -7.97 -20.94
CA ALA A 72 22.57 -6.76 -21.11
C ALA A 72 21.13 -6.99 -20.61
N ILE A 73 20.59 -8.20 -20.79
CA ILE A 73 19.29 -8.59 -20.24
C ILE A 73 19.34 -8.62 -18.70
N ILE A 74 20.38 -9.24 -18.12
CA ILE A 74 20.61 -9.24 -16.66
C ILE A 74 20.71 -7.80 -16.15
N GLN A 75 21.60 -6.99 -16.72
CA GLN A 75 21.83 -5.61 -16.30
C GLN A 75 20.55 -4.76 -16.39
N SER A 76 19.78 -4.87 -17.49
CA SER A 76 18.47 -4.20 -17.63
C SER A 76 17.47 -4.57 -16.53
N ILE A 77 17.54 -5.78 -15.97
CA ILE A 77 16.68 -6.19 -14.85
C ILE A 77 17.20 -5.60 -13.54
N LEU A 78 18.52 -5.68 -13.26
CA LEU A 78 19.14 -5.11 -12.06
C LEU A 78 18.94 -3.59 -11.96
N GLU A 79 19.14 -2.86 -13.07
CA GLU A 79 18.97 -1.41 -13.15
C GLU A 79 17.52 -0.94 -13.07
N SER A 80 16.54 -1.83 -13.29
CA SER A 80 15.11 -1.45 -13.31
C SER A 80 14.49 -1.21 -11.93
N GLY A 81 15.26 -1.31 -10.85
CA GLY A 81 14.81 -1.19 -9.46
C GLY A 81 13.92 -2.35 -8.97
N ARG A 82 13.45 -3.23 -9.86
CA ARG A 82 12.51 -4.34 -9.56
C ARG A 82 12.99 -5.38 -8.55
N LEU A 83 14.29 -5.46 -8.28
CA LEU A 83 14.86 -6.32 -7.23
C LEU A 83 15.14 -5.55 -5.92
N GLY A 84 15.11 -4.22 -5.95
CA GLY A 84 15.54 -3.32 -4.88
C GLY A 84 16.68 -2.38 -5.33
N PRO A 85 17.00 -1.34 -4.53
CA PRO A 85 18.01 -0.33 -4.87
C PRO A 85 19.45 -0.78 -4.55
N ASN A 86 20.44 -0.01 -5.00
CA ASN A 86 21.84 -0.06 -4.54
C ASN A 86 22.57 -1.43 -4.72
N ILE A 87 22.21 -2.19 -5.75
CA ILE A 87 22.89 -3.45 -6.11
C ILE A 87 24.34 -3.15 -6.50
N LYS A 88 25.29 -3.74 -5.77
CA LYS A 88 26.74 -3.66 -6.00
C LYS A 88 27.27 -4.92 -6.69
N PHE A 89 26.80 -6.09 -6.26
CA PHE A 89 27.35 -7.39 -6.68
C PHE A 89 26.69 -7.94 -7.96
N THR A 90 26.59 -7.11 -9.00
CA THR A 90 25.94 -7.48 -10.29
C THR A 90 26.53 -8.75 -10.90
N GLY A 91 27.85 -8.94 -10.78
CA GLY A 91 28.58 -10.12 -11.26
C GLY A 91 28.28 -11.44 -10.54
N CYS A 92 27.45 -11.45 -9.50
CA CYS A 92 26.97 -12.68 -8.83
C CYS A 92 25.73 -13.29 -9.52
N TYR A 93 25.05 -12.52 -10.36
CA TYR A 93 23.82 -12.92 -11.04
C TYR A 93 24.09 -13.66 -12.36
N GLY A 94 23.28 -14.68 -12.64
CA GLY A 94 23.24 -15.43 -13.90
C GLY A 94 21.80 -15.68 -14.34
N LEU A 95 21.60 -15.99 -15.63
CA LEU A 95 20.29 -16.25 -16.20
C LEU A 95 20.14 -17.75 -16.50
N ARG A 96 19.11 -18.38 -15.92
CA ARG A 96 18.85 -19.82 -16.07
C ARG A 96 17.64 -20.04 -16.97
N LEU A 97 17.83 -20.77 -18.06
CA LEU A 97 16.76 -21.28 -18.91
C LEU A 97 16.36 -22.67 -18.38
N LYS A 98 15.07 -22.86 -18.07
CA LYS A 98 14.51 -24.14 -17.63
C LYS A 98 13.36 -24.56 -18.55
N HIS A 99 13.35 -25.82 -18.96
CA HIS A 99 12.18 -26.42 -19.62
C HIS A 99 11.11 -26.76 -18.56
N LEU A 100 9.85 -26.49 -18.85
CA LEU A 100 8.74 -26.69 -17.90
C LEU A 100 8.19 -28.12 -17.88
N LYS A 101 8.56 -28.97 -18.85
CA LYS A 101 8.07 -30.35 -19.00
C LYS A 101 9.12 -31.44 -18.75
N SER A 102 10.37 -31.07 -18.47
CA SER A 102 11.46 -31.99 -18.12
C SER A 102 12.43 -31.33 -17.12
N ASP A 103 13.36 -32.11 -16.59
CA ASP A 103 14.42 -31.60 -15.70
C ASP A 103 15.56 -30.89 -16.45
N GLU A 104 15.36 -30.54 -17.72
CA GLU A 104 16.35 -29.85 -18.54
C GLU A 104 16.53 -28.39 -18.11
N VAL A 105 17.78 -28.03 -17.84
CA VAL A 105 18.21 -26.72 -17.33
C VAL A 105 19.52 -26.32 -18.00
N HIS A 106 19.55 -25.12 -18.58
CA HIS A 106 20.72 -24.49 -19.18
C HIS A 106 21.02 -23.15 -18.50
N TRP A 107 22.24 -22.96 -18.01
CA TRP A 107 22.71 -21.65 -17.58
C TRP A 107 23.25 -20.88 -18.78
N LEU A 108 22.62 -19.74 -19.05
CA LEU A 108 22.91 -18.93 -20.22
C LEU A 108 24.13 -18.04 -19.94
N HIS A 109 25.28 -18.46 -20.48
CA HIS A 109 26.55 -17.75 -20.36
C HIS A 109 26.39 -16.26 -20.76
N PRO A 110 26.93 -15.29 -19.98
CA PRO A 110 26.65 -13.87 -20.18
C PRO A 110 26.97 -13.29 -21.57
N ASN A 111 27.89 -13.92 -22.32
CA ASN A 111 28.30 -13.50 -23.67
C ASN A 111 27.61 -14.32 -24.79
N LEU A 112 26.56 -15.09 -24.50
CA LEU A 112 25.63 -15.57 -25.54
C LEU A 112 24.75 -14.42 -26.01
N THR A 113 24.35 -14.39 -27.28
CA THR A 113 23.30 -13.49 -27.77
C THR A 113 21.92 -14.14 -27.70
N VAL A 114 20.84 -13.34 -27.73
CA VAL A 114 19.47 -13.85 -27.79
C VAL A 114 19.30 -14.86 -28.95
N SER A 115 19.72 -14.52 -30.17
CA SER A 115 19.59 -15.47 -31.29
C SER A 115 20.59 -16.63 -31.29
N GLU A 116 21.65 -16.58 -30.47
CA GLU A 116 22.44 -17.80 -30.15
C GLU A 116 21.63 -18.73 -29.23
N VAL A 117 20.85 -18.21 -28.28
CA VAL A 117 19.98 -18.98 -27.38
C VAL A 117 18.77 -19.54 -28.12
N GLU A 118 18.09 -18.74 -28.94
CA GLU A 118 16.94 -19.18 -29.75
C GLU A 118 17.29 -20.37 -30.65
N ARG A 119 18.37 -20.23 -31.44
CA ARG A 119 18.83 -21.26 -32.38
C ARG A 119 19.31 -22.53 -31.69
N LYS A 120 19.77 -22.44 -30.44
CA LYS A 120 20.39 -23.57 -29.72
C LYS A 120 19.39 -24.33 -28.84
N TYR A 121 18.47 -23.64 -28.19
CA TYR A 121 17.57 -24.23 -27.19
C TYR A 121 16.10 -24.10 -27.61
N GLU A 122 15.64 -22.90 -27.97
CA GLU A 122 14.22 -22.68 -28.25
C GLU A 122 13.75 -23.38 -29.54
N GLN A 123 14.59 -23.50 -30.58
CA GLN A 123 14.23 -24.24 -31.81
C GLN A 123 13.90 -25.73 -31.60
N GLN A 124 14.14 -26.29 -30.41
CA GLN A 124 13.83 -27.69 -30.09
C GLN A 124 12.41 -27.90 -29.52
N HIS A 125 11.78 -26.84 -29.01
CA HIS A 125 10.53 -26.89 -28.23
C HIS A 125 9.65 -25.65 -28.49
N VAL A 126 8.47 -25.54 -27.90
CA VAL A 126 7.63 -24.32 -28.04
C VAL A 126 8.09 -23.27 -27.01
N GLU A 127 8.17 -21.99 -27.39
CA GLU A 127 8.63 -20.90 -26.49
C GLU A 127 7.89 -20.87 -25.14
N ALA A 128 6.58 -21.16 -25.14
CA ALA A 128 5.76 -21.24 -23.93
C ALA A 128 6.07 -22.43 -22.99
N GLU A 129 6.91 -23.38 -23.43
CA GLU A 129 7.43 -24.49 -22.62
C GLU A 129 8.72 -24.11 -21.90
N TRP A 130 9.34 -22.98 -22.25
CA TRP A 130 10.55 -22.47 -21.63
C TRP A 130 10.26 -21.41 -20.56
N ARG A 131 11.17 -21.32 -19.59
CA ARG A 131 11.14 -20.31 -18.52
C ARG A 131 12.54 -19.77 -18.25
N TYR A 132 12.68 -18.45 -18.29
CA TYR A 132 13.87 -17.74 -17.87
C TYR A 132 13.77 -17.37 -16.38
N ASP A 133 14.71 -17.79 -15.55
CA ASP A 133 14.85 -17.39 -14.14
C ASP A 133 16.17 -16.61 -13.94
N LEU A 134 16.09 -15.35 -13.49
CA LEU A 134 17.24 -14.63 -12.97
C LEU A 134 17.60 -15.16 -11.58
N ARG A 135 18.85 -15.55 -11.36
CA ARG A 135 19.30 -16.19 -10.11
C ARG A 135 20.71 -15.76 -9.72
N ILE A 136 21.01 -15.76 -8.43
CA ILE A 136 22.41 -15.67 -7.96
C ILE A 136 23.03 -17.06 -8.12
N ARG A 137 24.22 -17.10 -8.72
CA ARG A 137 24.97 -18.34 -8.99
C ARG A 137 26.42 -18.27 -8.50
N TYR A 138 27.10 -17.17 -8.79
CA TYR A 138 28.53 -17.01 -8.51
C TYR A 138 28.69 -16.34 -7.14
N ILE A 139 28.84 -17.14 -6.08
CA ILE A 139 28.75 -16.69 -4.69
C ILE A 139 30.15 -16.29 -4.17
N PRO A 140 30.39 -15.05 -3.72
CA PRO A 140 31.71 -14.63 -3.24
C PRO A 140 32.23 -15.50 -2.08
N ALA A 141 33.54 -15.72 -2.02
CA ALA A 141 34.17 -16.15 -0.77
C ALA A 141 33.81 -15.14 0.34
N ASP A 142 33.44 -15.61 1.53
CA ASP A 142 32.92 -14.78 2.63
C ASP A 142 31.66 -13.96 2.26
N PHE A 143 30.74 -14.54 1.47
CA PHE A 143 29.51 -13.87 1.04
C PHE A 143 28.69 -13.28 2.21
N LEU A 144 28.69 -13.94 3.37
CA LEU A 144 27.99 -13.47 4.57
C LEU A 144 28.51 -12.13 5.09
N GLU A 145 29.77 -11.80 4.88
CA GLU A 145 30.31 -10.47 5.20
C GLU A 145 30.14 -9.50 4.02
N LYS A 146 30.48 -9.94 2.80
CA LYS A 146 30.45 -9.08 1.61
C LYS A 146 29.04 -8.60 1.25
N LEU A 147 28.01 -9.44 1.41
CA LEU A 147 26.64 -9.07 1.07
C LEU A 147 25.95 -8.21 2.15
N LYS A 148 26.51 -8.02 3.35
CA LYS A 148 25.98 -7.03 4.32
C LYS A 148 25.99 -5.60 3.76
N GLU A 149 26.95 -5.33 2.88
CA GLU A 149 27.10 -4.07 2.17
C GLU A 149 26.12 -3.88 1.00
N ASP A 150 25.41 -4.94 0.60
CA ASP A 150 24.44 -4.98 -0.49
C ASP A 150 23.22 -5.79 -0.03
N LYS A 151 22.39 -5.12 0.78
CA LYS A 151 21.21 -5.73 1.41
C LYS A 151 20.21 -6.28 0.38
N THR A 152 20.21 -5.73 -0.82
CA THR A 152 19.36 -6.15 -1.94
C THR A 152 19.82 -7.50 -2.47
N THR A 153 21.11 -7.65 -2.80
CA THR A 153 21.68 -8.96 -3.20
C THR A 153 21.58 -9.98 -2.05
N MET A 154 21.79 -9.58 -0.80
CA MET A 154 21.63 -10.46 0.37
C MET A 154 20.20 -10.98 0.54
N LEU A 155 19.20 -10.10 0.43
CA LEU A 155 17.79 -10.47 0.53
C LEU A 155 17.34 -11.32 -0.67
N TYR A 156 17.82 -11.01 -1.88
CA TYR A 156 17.55 -11.82 -3.07
C TYR A 156 18.12 -13.24 -2.92
N PHE A 157 19.36 -13.38 -2.42
CA PHE A 157 19.96 -14.67 -2.16
C PHE A 157 19.21 -15.45 -1.07
N TYR A 158 18.82 -14.78 0.01
CA TYR A 158 17.97 -15.36 1.06
C TYR A 158 16.66 -15.94 0.50
N GLN A 159 15.93 -15.14 -0.28
CA GLN A 159 14.65 -15.58 -0.86
C GLN A 159 14.85 -16.72 -1.86
N GLN A 160 15.97 -16.74 -2.61
CA GLN A 160 16.33 -17.85 -3.49
C GLN A 160 16.53 -19.15 -2.70
N VAL A 161 17.39 -19.13 -1.68
CA VAL A 161 17.68 -20.31 -0.85
C VAL A 161 16.43 -20.76 -0.08
N ARG A 162 15.59 -19.83 0.41
CA ARG A 162 14.27 -20.17 0.99
C ARG A 162 13.33 -20.81 -0.03
N SER A 163 13.29 -20.32 -1.27
CA SER A 163 12.45 -20.89 -2.33
C SER A 163 12.87 -22.33 -2.66
N ASP A 164 14.17 -22.57 -2.81
CA ASP A 164 14.71 -23.90 -3.10
C ASP A 164 14.49 -24.84 -1.90
N TYR A 165 14.67 -24.35 -0.67
CA TYR A 165 14.33 -25.08 0.56
C TYR A 165 12.86 -25.54 0.57
N MET A 166 11.91 -24.63 0.37
CA MET A 166 10.47 -24.95 0.38
C MET A 166 10.08 -25.93 -0.73
N GLN A 167 10.72 -25.85 -1.91
CA GLN A 167 10.39 -26.70 -3.06
C GLN A 167 11.07 -28.08 -3.04
N HIS A 168 12.25 -28.22 -2.41
CA HIS A 168 13.10 -29.40 -2.59
C HIS A 168 13.61 -30.05 -1.29
N CYS A 169 13.56 -29.35 -0.14
CA CYS A 169 14.18 -29.79 1.12
C CYS A 169 13.22 -29.80 2.33
N ALA A 170 12.15 -28.98 2.33
CA ALA A 170 11.31 -28.78 3.50
C ALA A 170 10.58 -30.05 3.98
N SER A 171 10.26 -30.99 3.08
CA SER A 171 9.71 -32.31 3.40
C SER A 171 10.75 -33.36 3.82
N LYS A 172 12.03 -32.99 3.87
CA LYS A 172 13.18 -33.86 4.21
C LYS A 172 13.95 -33.43 5.46
N VAL A 173 13.74 -32.20 5.94
CA VAL A 173 14.27 -31.73 7.24
C VAL A 173 13.43 -32.28 8.39
N SER A 174 13.95 -32.22 9.62
CA SER A 174 13.17 -32.55 10.82
C SER A 174 12.18 -31.45 11.18
N ASP A 175 11.05 -31.83 11.79
CA ASP A 175 10.02 -30.90 12.32
C ASP A 175 10.62 -29.73 13.12
N GLY A 176 11.63 -30.01 13.96
CA GLY A 176 12.32 -28.99 14.75
C GLY A 176 13.04 -27.95 13.90
N MET A 177 13.75 -28.38 12.85
CA MET A 177 14.44 -27.46 11.93
C MET A 177 13.46 -26.72 11.02
N ALA A 178 12.40 -27.37 10.56
CA ALA A 178 11.31 -26.71 9.84
C ALA A 178 10.63 -25.62 10.70
N LEU A 179 10.39 -25.89 11.99
CA LEU A 179 9.89 -24.91 12.95
C LEU A 179 10.86 -23.74 13.14
N GLN A 180 12.17 -23.99 13.23
CA GLN A 180 13.17 -22.93 13.37
C GLN A 180 13.25 -22.03 12.13
N LEU A 181 13.38 -22.63 10.94
CA LEU A 181 13.46 -21.91 9.66
C LEU A 181 12.19 -21.10 9.39
N GLY A 182 11.01 -21.66 9.66
CA GLY A 182 9.74 -20.95 9.52
C GLY A 182 9.54 -19.84 10.56
N CYS A 183 9.95 -20.04 11.83
CA CYS A 183 9.90 -18.97 12.83
C CYS A 183 10.88 -17.82 12.53
N LEU A 184 12.03 -18.12 11.94
CA LEU A 184 12.98 -17.12 11.44
C LEU A 184 12.37 -16.30 10.28
N GLU A 185 11.67 -16.95 9.34
CA GLU A 185 10.96 -16.21 8.28
C GLU A 185 9.80 -15.38 8.86
N ILE A 186 9.00 -15.90 9.81
CA ILE A 186 7.96 -15.08 10.46
C ILE A 186 8.57 -13.83 11.12
N ARG A 187 9.72 -13.97 11.80
CA ARG A 187 10.40 -12.83 12.46
C ARG A 187 10.90 -11.81 11.43
N ARG A 188 11.42 -12.25 10.28
CA ARG A 188 11.89 -11.39 9.19
C ARG A 188 10.73 -10.73 8.45
N PHE A 189 9.77 -11.52 7.99
CA PHE A 189 8.58 -11.10 7.25
C PHE A 189 7.75 -10.08 8.04
N TYR A 190 7.58 -10.29 9.35
CA TYR A 190 6.95 -9.34 10.26
C TYR A 190 7.98 -8.54 11.07
N LYS A 191 9.01 -7.97 10.44
CA LYS A 191 10.10 -7.20 11.10
C LYS A 191 9.65 -6.14 12.12
N ASP A 192 8.51 -5.50 11.93
CA ASP A 192 7.97 -4.47 12.86
C ASP A 192 7.13 -5.04 14.03
N MET A 193 6.84 -6.35 14.04
CA MET A 193 6.06 -6.99 15.10
C MET A 193 6.84 -6.96 16.43
N ASN A 194 6.16 -6.65 17.54
CA ASN A 194 6.77 -6.70 18.87
C ASN A 194 7.18 -8.14 19.24
N ALA A 195 8.15 -8.31 20.15
CA ALA A 195 8.69 -9.63 20.50
C ALA A 195 7.60 -10.64 20.93
N ASN A 196 6.65 -10.21 21.75
CA ASN A 196 5.51 -11.00 22.21
C ASN A 196 4.34 -11.05 21.19
N GLY A 197 4.57 -10.68 19.93
CA GLY A 197 3.52 -10.44 18.94
C GLY A 197 2.65 -11.66 18.62
N LEU A 198 3.24 -12.87 18.59
CA LEU A 198 2.50 -14.13 18.40
C LEU A 198 1.83 -14.68 19.67
N GLU A 199 2.11 -14.12 20.85
CA GLU A 199 1.44 -14.54 22.10
C GLU A 199 -0.03 -14.11 22.11
N LYS A 200 -0.34 -12.98 21.46
CA LYS A 200 -1.71 -12.52 21.24
C LYS A 200 -2.46 -13.52 20.35
N LYS A 201 -3.49 -14.16 20.91
CA LYS A 201 -4.35 -15.14 20.22
C LYS A 201 -4.84 -14.65 18.84
N SER A 202 -5.27 -13.39 18.77
CA SER A 202 -5.73 -12.71 17.55
C SER A 202 -4.67 -12.65 16.45
N ASN A 203 -3.42 -12.34 16.81
CA ASN A 203 -2.33 -12.16 15.87
C ASN A 203 -1.91 -13.49 15.25
N PHE A 204 -1.92 -14.56 16.06
CA PHE A 204 -1.73 -15.91 15.53
C PHE A 204 -2.93 -16.34 14.68
N GLU A 205 -4.17 -16.02 15.06
CA GLU A 205 -5.35 -16.35 14.25
C GLU A 205 -5.40 -15.60 12.90
N LEU A 206 -4.80 -14.41 12.82
CA LEU A 206 -4.55 -13.71 11.56
C LEU A 206 -3.54 -14.48 10.68
N LEU A 207 -2.40 -14.89 11.25
CA LEU A 207 -1.38 -15.70 10.57
C LEU A 207 -1.97 -17.04 10.06
N GLU A 208 -2.74 -17.72 10.91
CA GLU A 208 -3.34 -19.04 10.70
C GLU A 208 -4.46 -19.04 9.64
N LYS A 209 -5.16 -17.92 9.42
CA LYS A 209 -6.35 -17.83 8.56
C LYS A 209 -6.23 -16.92 7.33
N GLU A 210 -5.63 -15.74 7.47
CA GLU A 210 -5.56 -14.75 6.38
C GLU A 210 -4.29 -14.89 5.52
N VAL A 211 -3.23 -15.49 6.08
CA VAL A 211 -1.91 -15.56 5.45
C VAL A 211 -1.50 -16.99 5.10
N GLY A 212 -1.90 -17.96 5.92
CA GLY A 212 -1.54 -19.36 5.76
C GLY A 212 -0.24 -19.71 6.48
N LEU A 213 -0.22 -20.87 7.14
CA LEU A 213 0.99 -21.42 7.76
C LEU A 213 1.92 -22.08 6.72
N ASP A 214 1.36 -22.51 5.59
CA ASP A 214 2.02 -23.14 4.44
C ASP A 214 3.03 -22.22 3.74
N LEU A 215 2.88 -20.89 3.89
CA LEU A 215 3.90 -19.92 3.48
C LEU A 215 5.20 -20.07 4.28
N PHE A 216 5.12 -20.46 5.55
CA PHE A 216 6.23 -20.48 6.50
C PHE A 216 6.74 -21.88 6.84
N PHE A 217 5.89 -22.90 6.73
CA PHE A 217 6.14 -24.27 7.17
C PHE A 217 5.72 -25.29 6.10
N PRO A 218 6.44 -26.43 5.95
CA PRO A 218 6.02 -27.50 5.05
C PRO A 218 4.65 -28.08 5.44
N GLN A 219 3.87 -28.49 4.43
CA GLN A 219 2.53 -29.03 4.63
C GLN A 219 2.55 -30.32 5.47
N GLU A 220 3.64 -31.08 5.40
CA GLU A 220 3.90 -32.27 6.22
C GLU A 220 3.91 -31.95 7.73
N LEU A 221 4.58 -30.86 8.13
CA LEU A 221 4.63 -30.39 9.52
C LEU A 221 3.27 -29.82 9.99
N ILE A 222 2.54 -29.16 9.08
CA ILE A 222 1.20 -28.64 9.38
C ILE A 222 0.21 -29.79 9.58
N ASN A 223 0.33 -30.86 8.78
CA ASN A 223 -0.56 -32.01 8.82
C ASN A 223 -0.19 -33.04 9.91
N SER A 224 1.07 -33.11 10.34
CA SER A 224 1.52 -34.08 11.37
C SER A 224 1.06 -33.73 12.78
N MET A 225 0.73 -32.46 13.04
CA MET A 225 0.42 -31.93 14.37
C MET A 225 -1.00 -31.40 14.50
N LYS A 226 -1.61 -31.55 15.69
CA LYS A 226 -2.89 -30.91 16.00
C LYS A 226 -2.70 -29.38 16.06
N PRO A 227 -3.59 -28.54 15.50
CA PRO A 227 -3.38 -27.09 15.44
C PRO A 227 -3.03 -26.41 16.78
N LYS A 228 -3.67 -26.84 17.89
CA LYS A 228 -3.35 -26.33 19.24
C LYS A 228 -1.92 -26.67 19.71
N GLN A 229 -1.35 -27.79 19.25
CA GLN A 229 0.03 -28.20 19.54
C GLN A 229 1.01 -27.44 18.64
N LEU A 230 0.73 -27.39 17.34
CA LEU A 230 1.52 -26.64 16.36
C LEU A 230 1.64 -25.16 16.75
N LYS A 231 0.53 -24.51 17.09
CA LYS A 231 0.46 -23.14 17.61
C LYS A 231 1.37 -22.92 18.81
N LYS A 232 1.34 -23.83 19.79
CA LYS A 232 2.21 -23.76 20.97
C LYS A 232 3.69 -23.90 20.59
N MET A 233 4.03 -24.83 19.70
CA MET A 233 5.42 -25.05 19.27
C MET A 233 5.98 -23.87 18.46
N ILE A 234 5.17 -23.27 17.58
CA ILE A 234 5.52 -22.04 16.85
C ILE A 234 5.72 -20.88 17.84
N GLN A 235 4.82 -20.67 18.80
CA GLN A 235 4.98 -19.62 19.83
C GLN A 235 6.26 -19.81 20.67
N GLN A 236 6.55 -21.04 21.11
CA GLN A 236 7.74 -21.35 21.90
C GLN A 236 9.06 -21.22 21.11
N THR A 237 9.05 -21.58 19.82
CA THR A 237 10.23 -21.44 18.96
C THR A 237 10.44 -19.98 18.56
N PHE A 238 9.36 -19.24 18.25
CA PHE A 238 9.43 -17.82 17.88
C PHE A 238 10.02 -16.94 18.98
N GLN A 239 9.74 -17.23 20.27
CA GLN A 239 10.33 -16.48 21.39
C GLN A 239 11.88 -16.42 21.32
N GLN A 240 12.54 -17.48 20.85
CA GLN A 240 14.01 -17.55 20.70
C GLN A 240 14.57 -16.55 19.69
N TYR A 241 13.76 -16.18 18.69
CA TYR A 241 14.12 -15.26 17.61
C TYR A 241 13.43 -13.90 17.73
N SER A 242 12.55 -13.73 18.73
CA SER A 242 11.61 -12.61 18.84
C SER A 242 12.25 -11.21 18.86
N SER A 243 13.52 -11.09 19.24
CA SER A 243 14.29 -9.85 19.29
C SER A 243 15.20 -9.60 18.08
N LEU A 244 15.30 -10.55 17.14
CA LEU A 244 16.20 -10.46 15.98
C LEU A 244 15.67 -9.47 14.92
N ARG A 245 16.59 -8.75 14.28
CA ARG A 245 16.35 -7.89 13.11
C ARG A 245 16.36 -8.73 11.82
N GLU A 246 15.76 -8.20 10.75
CA GLU A 246 15.69 -8.85 9.42
C GLU A 246 17.03 -9.45 8.95
N GLU A 247 18.12 -8.69 8.99
CA GLU A 247 19.47 -9.14 8.64
C GLU A 247 19.95 -10.32 9.51
N GLN A 248 19.66 -10.28 10.82
CA GLN A 248 20.04 -11.34 11.76
C GLN A 248 19.21 -12.61 11.54
N CYS A 249 17.94 -12.48 11.14
CA CYS A 249 17.12 -13.62 10.75
C CYS A 249 17.64 -14.30 9.48
N ILE A 250 18.08 -13.51 8.49
CA ILE A 250 18.69 -14.02 7.25
C ILE A 250 19.98 -14.78 7.57
N MET A 251 20.90 -14.17 8.33
CA MET A 251 22.14 -14.82 8.77
C MET A 251 21.86 -16.13 9.53
N LYS A 252 20.93 -16.10 10.50
CA LYS A 252 20.59 -17.27 11.31
C LYS A 252 19.89 -18.38 10.51
N PHE A 253 19.13 -18.04 9.47
CA PHE A 253 18.55 -19.01 8.54
C PHE A 253 19.65 -19.70 7.73
N PHE A 254 20.61 -18.96 7.18
CA PHE A 254 21.75 -19.54 6.47
C PHE A 254 22.56 -20.47 7.39
N GLU A 255 22.89 -20.05 8.61
CA GLU A 255 23.57 -20.86 9.62
C GLU A 255 22.79 -22.15 9.98
N THR A 256 21.46 -22.08 10.05
CA THR A 256 20.62 -23.23 10.43
C THR A 256 20.46 -24.20 9.27
N PHE A 257 20.27 -23.71 8.05
CA PHE A 257 20.04 -24.54 6.86
C PHE A 257 21.33 -25.19 6.32
N SER A 258 22.50 -24.56 6.49
CA SER A 258 23.79 -25.14 6.08
C SER A 258 24.15 -26.43 6.82
N LEU A 259 23.53 -26.70 7.98
CA LEU A 259 23.66 -27.97 8.71
C LEU A 259 22.95 -29.15 8.01
N PHE A 260 22.10 -28.87 7.03
CA PHE A 260 21.33 -29.88 6.28
C PHE A 260 21.70 -29.94 4.80
N SER A 261 21.90 -28.79 4.15
CA SER A 261 22.27 -28.71 2.73
C SER A 261 23.27 -27.60 2.51
N SER A 262 24.32 -27.86 1.72
CA SER A 262 25.03 -26.79 1.04
C SER A 262 24.08 -26.07 0.08
N PHE A 263 24.25 -24.76 -0.05
CA PHE A 263 23.56 -23.89 -0.99
C PHE A 263 24.51 -22.85 -1.61
N ASP A 264 25.79 -22.92 -1.21
CA ASP A 264 26.97 -22.16 -1.66
C ASP A 264 27.87 -22.96 -2.61
N GLU A 265 27.51 -24.21 -2.91
CA GLU A 265 28.27 -25.17 -3.72
C GLU A 265 27.31 -26.00 -4.62
N GLU A 266 27.60 -26.09 -5.93
CA GLU A 266 26.92 -27.02 -6.86
C GLU A 266 27.70 -28.34 -6.95
N VAL A 267 27.00 -29.48 -7.09
CA VAL A 267 27.60 -30.83 -7.13
C VAL A 267 27.28 -31.54 -8.44
N PHE A 268 28.32 -32.08 -9.09
CA PHE A 268 28.27 -32.71 -10.40
C PHE A 268 28.87 -34.13 -10.37
N PRO A 269 28.04 -35.19 -10.44
CA PRO A 269 28.49 -36.55 -10.70
C PRO A 269 29.11 -36.65 -12.10
N CYS A 270 30.37 -37.06 -12.19
CA CYS A 270 31.16 -37.07 -13.43
C CYS A 270 32.32 -38.09 -13.37
N GLU A 271 33.07 -38.26 -14.46
CA GLU A 271 34.25 -39.12 -14.50
C GLU A 271 35.52 -38.26 -14.72
N LEU A 272 36.49 -38.32 -13.81
CA LEU A 272 37.81 -37.71 -14.01
C LEU A 272 38.67 -38.59 -14.91
N VAL A 273 39.26 -38.02 -15.96
CA VAL A 273 40.05 -38.73 -16.95
C VAL A 273 41.54 -38.40 -16.76
N GLN A 274 42.28 -39.31 -16.14
CA GLN A 274 43.73 -39.19 -15.88
C GLN A 274 44.46 -40.46 -16.34
N GLY A 275 44.36 -40.78 -17.64
CA GLY A 275 44.81 -42.04 -18.23
C GLY A 275 43.83 -43.21 -17.99
N TRP A 276 43.11 -43.19 -16.88
CA TRP A 276 41.95 -44.02 -16.56
C TRP A 276 40.77 -43.11 -16.18
N SER A 277 39.53 -43.61 -16.27
CA SER A 277 38.33 -42.87 -15.86
C SER A 277 37.91 -43.24 -14.43
N LEU A 278 37.78 -42.27 -13.55
CA LEU A 278 37.33 -42.43 -12.15
C LEU A 278 36.02 -41.66 -11.91
N ALA A 279 34.95 -42.35 -11.55
CA ALA A 279 33.67 -41.71 -11.20
C ALA A 279 33.75 -41.00 -9.83
N VAL A 280 33.30 -39.75 -9.77
CA VAL A 280 33.37 -38.87 -8.57
C VAL A 280 32.17 -37.92 -8.50
N ASP A 281 31.93 -37.35 -7.32
CA ASP A 281 31.26 -36.06 -7.19
C ASP A 281 32.32 -34.95 -7.34
N LEU A 282 32.19 -34.05 -8.32
CA LEU A 282 32.86 -32.75 -8.26
C LEU A 282 31.98 -31.74 -7.54
N VAL A 283 32.54 -31.04 -6.56
CA VAL A 283 31.90 -29.98 -5.78
C VAL A 283 32.53 -28.66 -6.19
N ILE A 284 31.74 -27.72 -6.68
CA ILE A 284 32.20 -26.42 -7.19
C ILE A 284 31.46 -25.31 -6.46
N GLY A 285 32.21 -24.48 -5.74
CA GLY A 285 31.67 -23.35 -4.99
C GLY A 285 32.79 -22.37 -4.63
N SER A 286 32.55 -21.44 -3.71
CA SER A 286 33.51 -20.35 -3.41
C SER A 286 34.89 -20.81 -2.91
N LYS A 287 35.06 -22.09 -2.59
CA LYS A 287 36.28 -22.74 -2.08
C LYS A 287 37.16 -23.35 -3.18
N GLY A 288 36.75 -23.25 -4.45
CA GLY A 288 37.45 -23.82 -5.61
C GLY A 288 36.70 -25.00 -6.26
N ILE A 289 37.43 -25.80 -7.03
CA ILE A 289 36.95 -27.06 -7.62
C ILE A 289 37.48 -28.22 -6.75
N CYS A 290 36.58 -28.95 -6.10
CA CYS A 290 36.91 -30.03 -5.18
C CYS A 290 36.37 -31.39 -5.66
N GLN A 291 37.08 -32.47 -5.34
CA GLN A 291 36.65 -33.86 -5.53
C GLN A 291 36.09 -34.44 -4.23
N ARG A 292 35.01 -35.21 -4.32
CA ARG A 292 34.45 -36.01 -3.23
C ARG A 292 34.19 -37.44 -3.74
N THR A 293 34.62 -38.45 -2.99
CA THR A 293 34.40 -39.88 -3.34
C THR A 293 33.08 -40.39 -2.77
N ASP A 294 32.82 -40.06 -1.51
CA ASP A 294 31.65 -40.49 -0.75
C ASP A 294 30.94 -39.27 -0.17
N LYS A 295 29.61 -39.30 -0.06
CA LYS A 295 28.81 -38.15 0.41
C LYS A 295 29.21 -37.59 1.77
N ASN A 296 29.83 -38.42 2.62
CA ASN A 296 30.31 -38.06 3.96
C ASN A 296 31.83 -37.81 4.03
N SER A 297 32.55 -37.90 2.90
CA SER A 297 34.00 -37.63 2.82
C SER A 297 34.28 -36.13 2.70
N VAL A 298 35.40 -35.69 3.28
CA VAL A 298 35.86 -34.28 3.19
C VAL A 298 36.29 -33.99 1.74
N PRO A 299 35.77 -32.95 1.07
CA PRO A 299 36.18 -32.61 -0.29
C PRO A 299 37.66 -32.24 -0.38
N ILE A 300 38.35 -32.80 -1.38
CA ILE A 300 39.77 -32.53 -1.67
C ILE A 300 39.85 -31.49 -2.79
N CYS A 301 40.43 -30.31 -2.54
CA CYS A 301 40.57 -29.29 -3.57
C CYS A 301 41.55 -29.73 -4.67
N LEU A 302 41.11 -29.64 -5.94
CA LEU A 302 41.89 -29.95 -7.14
C LEU A 302 42.49 -28.68 -7.76
N ALA A 303 41.76 -27.56 -7.72
CA ALA A 303 42.16 -26.29 -8.33
C ALA A 303 41.43 -25.10 -7.69
N ASP A 304 42.15 -24.00 -7.50
CA ASP A 304 41.57 -22.69 -7.19
C ASP A 304 41.29 -21.90 -8.49
N PHE A 305 40.24 -21.06 -8.50
CA PHE A 305 39.84 -20.30 -9.69
C PHE A 305 40.90 -19.31 -10.18
N THR A 306 41.80 -18.83 -9.32
CA THR A 306 42.93 -17.97 -9.71
C THR A 306 43.99 -18.71 -10.52
N GLN A 307 44.01 -20.05 -10.49
CA GLN A 307 44.94 -20.90 -11.22
C GLN A 307 44.43 -21.27 -12.62
N ILE A 308 43.16 -21.02 -12.94
CA ILE A 308 42.53 -21.47 -14.18
C ILE A 308 42.87 -20.50 -15.32
N GLN A 309 43.40 -21.04 -16.42
CA GLN A 309 43.85 -20.25 -17.57
C GLN A 309 42.92 -20.35 -18.77
N LYS A 310 42.33 -21.53 -19.05
CA LYS A 310 41.40 -21.76 -20.18
C LYS A 310 40.41 -22.86 -19.83
N ILE A 311 39.20 -22.73 -20.35
CA ILE A 311 38.11 -23.72 -20.25
C ILE A 311 37.68 -24.10 -21.68
N LYS A 312 37.44 -25.39 -21.94
CA LYS A 312 36.98 -25.88 -23.25
C LYS A 312 36.04 -27.07 -23.11
N CYS A 313 34.86 -26.99 -23.71
CA CYS A 313 33.95 -28.13 -23.87
C CYS A 313 34.10 -28.79 -25.25
N SER A 314 33.85 -30.09 -25.35
CA SER A 314 33.71 -30.81 -26.61
C SER A 314 32.74 -31.98 -26.47
N LEU A 315 31.79 -32.10 -27.41
CA LEU A 315 30.90 -33.25 -27.52
C LEU A 315 31.68 -34.51 -27.95
N GLN A 316 31.32 -35.66 -27.39
CA GLN A 316 31.86 -36.98 -27.76
C GLN A 316 30.85 -37.79 -28.59
N ASN A 317 31.34 -38.81 -29.30
CA ASN A 317 30.54 -39.61 -30.25
C ASN A 317 29.46 -40.48 -29.57
N ASP A 318 29.54 -40.68 -28.25
CA ASP A 318 28.59 -41.43 -27.42
C ASP A 318 27.51 -40.55 -26.78
N GLY A 319 27.50 -39.24 -27.07
CA GLY A 319 26.57 -38.27 -26.48
C GLY A 319 27.04 -37.67 -25.14
N LYS A 320 28.10 -38.21 -24.53
CA LYS A 320 28.79 -37.55 -23.41
C LYS A 320 29.50 -36.28 -23.90
N ALA A 321 29.98 -35.47 -22.97
CA ALA A 321 30.86 -34.35 -23.30
C ALA A 321 32.11 -34.35 -22.41
N LEU A 322 33.21 -33.84 -22.96
CA LEU A 322 34.49 -33.75 -22.30
C LEU A 322 34.82 -32.27 -22.05
N LEU A 323 34.90 -31.92 -20.78
CA LEU A 323 35.28 -30.61 -20.26
C LEU A 323 36.77 -30.63 -19.91
N TYR A 324 37.54 -29.74 -20.53
CA TYR A 324 38.96 -29.54 -20.29
C TYR A 324 39.20 -28.21 -19.57
N ILE A 325 40.01 -28.24 -18.51
CA ILE A 325 40.41 -27.07 -17.72
C ILE A 325 41.94 -27.02 -17.66
N GLU A 326 42.51 -25.93 -18.17
CA GLU A 326 43.96 -25.70 -18.16
C GLU A 326 44.35 -24.95 -16.88
N ILE A 327 45.18 -25.57 -16.05
CA ILE A 327 45.54 -25.09 -14.70
C ILE A 327 47.03 -24.67 -14.69
N GLN A 328 47.31 -23.48 -14.19
CA GLN A 328 48.65 -22.91 -14.13
C GLN A 328 49.63 -23.81 -13.34
N GLY A 329 50.75 -24.15 -13.97
CA GLY A 329 51.81 -24.97 -13.36
C GLY A 329 51.60 -26.48 -13.48
N VAL A 330 50.42 -26.96 -13.89
CA VAL A 330 50.13 -28.39 -14.06
C VAL A 330 50.42 -28.83 -15.50
N LYS A 331 51.18 -29.91 -15.69
CA LYS A 331 51.60 -30.40 -17.02
C LYS A 331 50.50 -31.10 -17.83
N GLN A 332 49.39 -31.47 -17.19
CA GLN A 332 48.23 -32.09 -17.84
C GLN A 332 46.96 -31.32 -17.41
N PRO A 333 46.04 -30.99 -18.33
CA PRO A 333 44.80 -30.30 -17.98
C PRO A 333 43.84 -31.24 -17.25
N LEU A 334 43.09 -30.69 -16.30
CA LEU A 334 42.01 -31.43 -15.64
C LEU A 334 40.93 -31.73 -16.68
N SER A 335 40.68 -33.03 -16.90
CA SER A 335 39.82 -33.54 -17.97
C SER A 335 38.64 -34.29 -17.34
N ILE A 336 37.42 -33.85 -17.60
CA ILE A 336 36.20 -34.26 -16.90
C ILE A 336 35.16 -34.72 -17.93
N ASN A 337 34.77 -35.99 -17.88
CA ASN A 337 33.71 -36.53 -18.71
C ASN A 337 32.34 -36.35 -18.02
N THR A 338 31.37 -35.78 -18.73
CA THR A 338 30.03 -35.47 -18.24
C THR A 338 28.97 -36.25 -19.02
N ALA A 339 27.85 -36.60 -18.38
CA ALA A 339 26.79 -37.40 -18.99
C ALA A 339 26.09 -36.71 -20.18
N SER A 340 26.23 -35.39 -20.34
CA SER A 340 25.74 -34.64 -21.51
C SER A 340 26.52 -33.35 -21.72
N LEU A 341 26.38 -32.75 -22.91
CA LEU A 341 26.94 -31.43 -23.24
C LEU A 341 26.34 -30.31 -22.37
N ALA A 342 25.05 -30.37 -22.04
CA ALA A 342 24.41 -29.40 -21.16
C ALA A 342 25.07 -29.35 -19.77
N ILE A 343 25.47 -30.51 -19.22
CA ILE A 343 26.21 -30.56 -17.94
C ILE A 343 27.60 -29.93 -18.09
N ALA A 344 28.34 -30.24 -19.15
CA ALA A 344 29.65 -29.63 -19.40
C ALA A 344 29.57 -28.09 -19.56
N GLU A 345 28.54 -27.59 -20.24
CA GLU A 345 28.31 -26.15 -20.41
C GLU A 345 27.87 -25.47 -19.09
N ASN A 346 26.97 -26.11 -18.33
CA ASN A 346 26.57 -25.64 -17.00
C ASN A 346 27.76 -25.56 -16.02
N MET A 347 28.67 -26.54 -16.07
CA MET A 347 29.91 -26.53 -15.29
C MET A 347 30.89 -25.46 -15.79
N ALA A 348 31.06 -25.32 -17.11
CA ALA A 348 31.96 -24.33 -17.69
C ALA A 348 31.53 -22.90 -17.36
N ASP A 349 30.23 -22.57 -17.42
CA ASP A 349 29.70 -21.26 -17.00
C ASP A 349 29.93 -20.99 -15.51
N LEU A 350 29.75 -21.99 -14.65
CA LEU A 350 29.96 -21.85 -13.21
C LEU A 350 31.41 -21.47 -12.90
N ILE A 351 32.34 -22.24 -13.46
CA ILE A 351 33.79 -22.03 -13.27
C ILE A 351 34.21 -20.70 -13.88
N ASP A 352 33.75 -20.37 -15.09
CA ASP A 352 34.05 -19.09 -15.75
C ASP A 352 33.53 -17.92 -14.92
N GLY A 353 32.33 -18.02 -14.34
CA GLY A 353 31.77 -17.00 -13.46
C GLY A 353 32.56 -16.80 -12.18
N TYR A 354 33.03 -17.87 -11.54
CA TYR A 354 33.96 -17.76 -10.41
C TYR A 354 35.31 -17.12 -10.83
N CYS A 355 35.86 -17.46 -11.99
CA CYS A 355 37.08 -16.83 -12.51
C CYS A 355 36.89 -15.33 -12.84
N ARG A 356 35.76 -14.93 -13.43
CA ARG A 356 35.39 -13.52 -13.66
C ARG A 356 35.27 -12.76 -12.33
N LEU A 357 34.52 -13.33 -11.38
CA LEU A 357 34.25 -12.74 -10.05
C LEU A 357 35.54 -12.60 -9.21
N GLY A 358 36.41 -13.60 -9.22
CA GLY A 358 37.67 -13.58 -8.46
C GLY A 358 38.77 -12.72 -9.08
N SER A 359 38.78 -12.54 -10.42
CA SER A 359 39.79 -11.73 -11.12
C SER A 359 39.39 -10.28 -11.38
N GLY A 360 38.11 -9.91 -11.18
CA GLY A 360 37.57 -8.59 -11.45
C GLY A 360 37.50 -8.23 -12.94
N LYS A 361 37.44 -9.23 -13.84
CA LYS A 361 37.47 -9.05 -15.30
C LYS A 361 36.25 -9.70 -15.97
N ASP A 362 35.58 -8.96 -16.87
CA ASP A 362 34.48 -9.48 -17.71
C ASP A 362 34.96 -10.40 -18.86
N THR A 363 36.26 -10.68 -18.94
CA THR A 363 36.83 -11.57 -19.96
C THR A 363 36.57 -13.03 -19.63
N SER A 364 35.79 -13.72 -20.46
CA SER A 364 35.57 -15.16 -20.36
C SER A 364 36.81 -15.96 -20.75
N PHE A 365 37.08 -17.02 -19.98
CA PHE A 365 38.12 -18.02 -20.14
C PHE A 365 37.65 -19.20 -21.02
N ILE A 366 36.37 -19.23 -21.45
CA ILE A 366 35.79 -20.28 -22.31
C ILE A 366 36.22 -20.09 -23.78
N MET A 367 36.97 -21.06 -24.28
CA MET A 367 37.49 -21.07 -25.65
C MET A 367 36.45 -21.59 -26.67
N ARG A 368 35.55 -20.70 -27.13
CA ARG A 368 34.65 -20.98 -28.28
C ARG A 368 35.43 -21.29 -29.57
N SER A 369 34.86 -22.10 -30.45
CA SER A 369 35.54 -22.63 -31.63
C SER A 369 35.70 -21.59 -32.76
N LYS A 370 36.65 -21.81 -33.69
CA LYS A 370 36.86 -20.91 -34.84
C LYS A 370 35.62 -20.77 -35.74
N LYS A 371 34.89 -21.86 -35.99
CA LYS A 371 33.65 -21.86 -36.78
C LYS A 371 32.57 -20.95 -36.20
N GLU A 372 32.49 -20.81 -34.88
CA GLU A 372 31.52 -19.94 -34.22
C GLU A 372 31.94 -18.46 -34.28
N LYS A 373 33.25 -18.17 -34.26
CA LYS A 373 33.76 -16.79 -34.47
C LYS A 373 33.56 -16.31 -35.91
N GLU A 374 33.72 -17.20 -36.89
CA GLU A 374 33.47 -16.88 -38.29
C GLU A 374 32.00 -16.50 -38.54
N ALA A 375 31.05 -17.18 -37.87
CA ALA A 375 29.62 -16.86 -37.94
C ALA A 375 29.24 -15.48 -37.35
N ARG A 376 29.97 -14.95 -36.35
CA ARG A 376 29.75 -13.58 -35.84
C ARG A 376 30.29 -12.49 -36.78
N ASN A 377 31.17 -12.83 -37.73
CA ASN A 377 31.87 -11.86 -38.58
C ASN A 377 31.25 -11.66 -39.98
N THR A 378 30.12 -12.28 -40.29
CA THR A 378 29.49 -12.25 -41.64
C THR A 378 28.38 -11.21 -41.81
N LEU A 379 28.14 -10.35 -40.82
CA LEU A 379 27.26 -9.18 -40.98
C LEU A 379 27.98 -8.05 -41.75
N PRO A 380 27.39 -7.50 -42.83
CA PRO A 380 28.06 -6.50 -43.65
C PRO A 380 28.11 -5.11 -42.99
N LEU A 381 29.32 -4.55 -42.87
CA LEU A 381 29.53 -3.14 -42.53
C LEU A 381 29.12 -2.24 -43.70
N ILE A 382 28.23 -1.28 -43.46
CA ILE A 382 27.78 -0.26 -44.42
C ILE A 382 27.91 1.13 -43.74
N PRO A 383 28.40 2.18 -44.44
CA PRO A 383 29.07 3.31 -43.79
C PRO A 383 28.17 4.48 -43.38
N GLN A 384 28.70 5.30 -42.46
CA GLN A 384 28.12 6.60 -42.07
C GLN A 384 28.16 7.61 -43.23
N SER A 385 27.04 8.26 -43.57
CA SER A 385 27.08 9.59 -44.22
C SER A 385 25.74 10.35 -44.24
N VAL A 386 25.81 11.61 -43.80
CA VAL A 386 24.97 12.76 -44.25
C VAL A 386 23.48 12.73 -43.85
N SER A 387 22.79 13.86 -44.04
CA SER A 387 21.66 14.33 -43.22
C SER A 387 20.60 15.13 -44.00
N LYS A 388 19.53 15.51 -43.26
CA LYS A 388 18.49 16.53 -43.52
C LYS A 388 17.15 16.10 -44.16
N GLU A 389 16.11 16.70 -43.56
CA GLU A 389 14.80 17.08 -44.12
C GLU A 389 13.85 15.97 -44.65
N GLY A 390 12.53 16.01 -44.40
CA GLY A 390 11.79 16.91 -43.51
C GLY A 390 10.34 17.17 -43.95
N THR A 391 9.40 16.26 -43.68
CA THR A 391 7.95 16.54 -43.89
C THR A 391 7.09 15.82 -42.85
N SER A 392 6.00 16.46 -42.43
CA SER A 392 4.98 15.89 -41.53
C SER A 392 3.71 15.53 -42.29
N PHE A 393 2.99 14.50 -41.82
CA PHE A 393 1.57 14.31 -42.12
C PHE A 393 0.88 13.63 -40.93
N CYS A 394 -0.18 14.25 -40.42
CA CYS A 394 -0.98 13.73 -39.30
C CYS A 394 -2.42 13.50 -39.76
N ARG A 395 -2.96 12.28 -39.58
CA ARG A 395 -4.39 11.91 -39.56
C ARG A 395 -4.52 10.38 -39.38
N SER A 396 -5.52 9.81 -38.71
CA SER A 396 -6.35 10.25 -37.56
C SER A 396 -7.31 9.11 -37.18
N ASN A 397 -7.26 8.63 -35.92
CA ASN A 397 -8.27 7.84 -35.18
C ASN A 397 -8.98 6.64 -35.84
N MET A 398 -9.06 5.52 -35.09
CA MET A 398 -10.30 5.10 -34.40
C MET A 398 -10.11 3.86 -33.49
N SER A 399 -10.84 3.84 -32.36
CA SER A 399 -11.20 2.67 -31.51
C SER A 399 -10.12 1.93 -30.70
N SER A 400 -9.98 2.24 -29.40
CA SER A 400 -10.13 1.28 -28.27
C SER A 400 -9.73 1.91 -26.90
N ASP A 401 -10.65 2.60 -26.23
CA ASP A 401 -10.39 3.40 -25.01
C ASP A 401 -10.22 2.56 -23.70
N ILE A 402 -9.63 1.37 -23.77
CA ILE A 402 -9.44 0.46 -22.61
C ILE A 402 -7.97 0.01 -22.43
N TYR A 403 -7.13 0.10 -23.47
CA TYR A 403 -5.68 -0.12 -23.34
C TYR A 403 -4.92 1.12 -23.81
N ALA A 404 -4.37 1.86 -22.87
CA ALA A 404 -3.33 2.84 -23.18
C ALA A 404 -2.07 2.10 -23.65
N GLU A 405 -1.42 2.62 -24.70
CA GLU A 405 -0.18 2.05 -25.22
C GLU A 405 0.93 2.14 -24.16
N ILE A 406 1.64 1.04 -23.92
CA ILE A 406 2.77 1.01 -22.99
C ILE A 406 3.90 1.85 -23.61
N PRO A 407 4.39 2.92 -22.95
CA PRO A 407 5.43 3.76 -23.52
C PRO A 407 6.73 2.99 -23.81
N ASP A 408 7.38 3.34 -24.91
CA ASP A 408 8.69 2.80 -25.27
C ASP A 408 9.77 3.36 -24.32
N ASP A 409 10.23 2.55 -23.36
CA ASP A 409 11.42 2.82 -22.53
C ASP A 409 12.70 2.71 -23.42
N LYS A 410 12.89 3.70 -24.30
CA LYS A 410 14.17 4.01 -24.94
C LYS A 410 14.98 4.96 -24.06
N PRO A 411 16.30 4.78 -23.93
CA PRO A 411 17.18 5.75 -23.28
C PRO A 411 17.44 6.98 -24.21
N ASP A 412 16.39 7.75 -24.50
CA ASP A 412 16.47 8.97 -25.30
C ASP A 412 17.19 10.08 -24.50
N THR A 413 18.42 10.38 -24.90
CA THR A 413 19.36 11.26 -24.20
C THR A 413 19.13 12.76 -24.47
N VAL A 414 17.94 13.28 -24.13
CA VAL A 414 17.71 14.72 -23.90
C VAL A 414 16.66 14.92 -22.79
N ASP A 415 16.95 15.78 -21.81
CA ASP A 415 15.99 16.16 -20.77
C ASP A 415 14.80 16.98 -21.32
N ARG A 416 13.77 16.27 -21.77
CA ARG A 416 12.52 16.87 -22.27
C ARG A 416 11.72 17.66 -21.22
N HIS A 417 12.05 17.51 -19.94
CA HIS A 417 11.31 18.10 -18.81
C HIS A 417 12.11 19.10 -17.96
N SER A 418 13.41 19.30 -18.24
CA SER A 418 14.20 20.31 -17.52
C SER A 418 13.92 21.70 -18.08
N ILE A 419 13.56 22.64 -17.19
CA ILE A 419 13.22 24.03 -17.52
C ILE A 419 14.26 24.96 -16.87
N SER A 420 14.63 26.04 -17.56
CA SER A 420 15.47 27.11 -16.98
C SER A 420 14.63 28.02 -16.09
N ARG A 421 15.15 28.38 -14.91
CA ARG A 421 14.49 29.26 -13.94
C ARG A 421 14.01 30.58 -14.54
N ASP A 422 14.79 31.20 -15.43
CA ASP A 422 14.44 32.46 -16.11
C ASP A 422 13.23 32.37 -17.04
N SER A 423 12.82 31.14 -17.41
CA SER A 423 11.63 30.87 -18.21
C SER A 423 10.34 30.95 -17.38
N ILE A 424 10.42 31.00 -16.06
CA ILE A 424 9.28 31.08 -15.13
C ILE A 424 9.25 32.46 -14.47
N VAL A 425 8.11 33.13 -14.53
CA VAL A 425 7.81 34.29 -13.67
C VAL A 425 6.87 33.83 -12.56
N LEU A 426 7.30 33.88 -11.30
CA LEU A 426 6.42 33.61 -10.15
C LEU A 426 5.44 34.77 -9.92
N GLY A 427 4.23 34.42 -9.49
CA GLY A 427 3.14 35.32 -9.09
C GLY A 427 2.85 35.22 -7.60
N ARG A 428 1.56 35.16 -7.23
CA ARG A 428 1.12 35.03 -5.83
C ARG A 428 1.17 33.58 -5.34
N ILE A 429 1.31 33.39 -4.03
CA ILE A 429 1.06 32.10 -3.37
C ILE A 429 -0.41 31.70 -3.59
N LEU A 430 -0.63 30.44 -3.94
CA LEU A 430 -1.95 29.80 -4.10
C LEU A 430 -2.29 28.89 -2.92
N GLY A 431 -1.29 28.34 -2.23
CA GLY A 431 -1.45 27.53 -1.03
C GLY A 431 -0.10 27.06 -0.45
N GLU A 432 -0.14 26.46 0.74
CA GLU A 432 1.03 25.87 1.39
C GLU A 432 0.82 24.37 1.62
N GLY A 433 1.81 23.56 1.23
CA GLY A 433 1.83 22.11 1.41
C GLY A 433 3.03 21.65 2.23
N PHE A 434 3.09 20.35 2.54
CA PHE A 434 4.05 19.76 3.50
C PHE A 434 5.53 20.04 3.17
N PHE A 435 5.89 20.19 1.88
CA PHE A 435 7.26 20.45 1.43
C PHE A 435 7.54 21.93 1.08
N GLY A 436 6.52 22.79 1.12
CA GLY A 436 6.62 24.20 0.74
C GLY A 436 5.39 24.74 0.02
N GLU A 437 5.51 25.94 -0.53
CA GLU A 437 4.40 26.67 -1.16
C GLU A 437 4.11 26.20 -2.59
N VAL A 438 2.84 26.35 -2.99
CA VAL A 438 2.40 26.35 -4.39
C VAL A 438 2.17 27.80 -4.78
N ASN A 439 2.87 28.26 -5.81
CA ASN A 439 2.76 29.60 -6.36
C ASN A 439 2.07 29.59 -7.73
N GLU A 440 1.36 30.65 -8.06
CA GLU A 440 0.99 30.96 -9.44
C GLU A 440 2.26 31.33 -10.23
N GLY A 441 2.27 31.11 -11.53
CA GLY A 441 3.34 31.61 -12.38
C GLY A 441 2.97 31.65 -13.86
N VAL A 442 3.88 32.21 -14.65
CA VAL A 442 3.80 32.23 -16.12
C VAL A 442 5.07 31.61 -16.69
N TYR A 443 4.92 30.48 -17.38
CA TYR A 443 5.97 29.86 -18.16
C TYR A 443 6.04 30.49 -19.55
N LYS A 444 7.24 30.92 -19.93
CA LYS A 444 7.58 31.39 -21.28
C LYS A 444 8.23 30.23 -22.03
N SER A 445 7.50 29.65 -22.99
CA SER A 445 8.04 28.62 -23.87
C SER A 445 9.20 29.17 -24.72
N LYS A 446 10.09 28.28 -25.18
CA LYS A 446 11.11 28.59 -26.21
C LYS A 446 10.48 29.08 -27.53
N THR A 447 9.19 28.86 -27.74
CA THR A 447 8.38 29.40 -28.87
C THR A 447 7.83 30.81 -28.63
N GLY A 448 8.07 31.41 -27.46
CA GLY A 448 7.52 32.73 -27.07
C GLY A 448 6.10 32.69 -26.50
N GLU A 449 5.43 31.53 -26.54
CA GLU A 449 4.12 31.30 -25.93
C GLU A 449 4.17 31.45 -24.40
N ARG A 450 3.09 31.99 -23.82
CA ARG A 450 2.95 32.19 -22.37
C ARG A 450 1.86 31.28 -21.82
N VAL A 451 2.24 30.37 -20.93
CA VAL A 451 1.33 29.40 -20.29
C VAL A 451 1.22 29.72 -18.81
N SER A 452 0.00 29.80 -18.28
CA SER A 452 -0.21 29.93 -16.83
C SER A 452 0.05 28.60 -16.13
N VAL A 453 0.88 28.62 -15.08
CA VAL A 453 1.39 27.42 -14.40
C VAL A 453 1.23 27.51 -12.88
N ALA A 454 1.13 26.35 -12.24
CA ALA A 454 1.29 26.21 -10.80
C ALA A 454 2.72 25.72 -10.51
N VAL A 455 3.41 26.35 -9.56
CA VAL A 455 4.81 26.09 -9.25
C VAL A 455 4.94 25.69 -7.78
N LYS A 456 5.13 24.39 -7.52
CA LYS A 456 5.41 23.86 -6.18
C LYS A 456 6.90 24.14 -5.89
N THR A 457 7.22 24.81 -4.80
CA THR A 457 8.60 25.24 -4.46
C THR A 457 9.08 24.58 -3.17
N CYS A 458 10.21 23.88 -3.20
CA CYS A 458 10.75 23.24 -2.00
C CYS A 458 11.33 24.27 -1.02
N LYS A 459 10.84 24.32 0.23
CA LYS A 459 11.35 25.25 1.26
C LYS A 459 12.62 24.76 1.95
N ASP A 460 12.76 23.44 2.12
CA ASP A 460 13.91 22.78 2.74
C ASP A 460 14.59 21.90 1.68
N CYS A 461 15.80 22.27 1.28
CA CYS A 461 16.57 21.56 0.25
C CYS A 461 17.61 20.59 0.83
N SER A 462 17.45 20.16 2.08
CA SER A 462 18.17 19.01 2.62
C SER A 462 17.89 17.75 1.78
N ALA A 463 18.88 16.85 1.65
CA ALA A 463 18.85 15.74 0.68
C ALA A 463 17.60 14.87 0.82
N ASP A 464 17.29 14.44 2.05
CA ASP A 464 16.10 13.67 2.43
C ASP A 464 14.77 14.34 2.03
N VAL A 465 14.71 15.67 1.98
CA VAL A 465 13.50 16.42 1.64
C VAL A 465 13.44 16.65 0.13
N LYS A 466 14.56 17.03 -0.49
CA LYS A 466 14.72 17.19 -1.95
C LYS A 466 14.42 15.89 -2.70
N GLU A 467 14.85 14.73 -2.20
CA GLU A 467 14.51 13.41 -2.75
C GLU A 467 13.00 13.14 -2.70
N LYS A 468 12.37 13.33 -1.53
CA LYS A 468 10.92 13.10 -1.35
C LYS A 468 10.10 14.04 -2.23
N PHE A 469 10.52 15.30 -2.36
CA PHE A 469 9.92 16.28 -3.25
C PHE A 469 10.04 15.88 -4.73
N MET A 470 11.24 15.50 -5.18
CA MET A 470 11.47 15.03 -6.55
C MET A 470 10.71 13.74 -6.88
N SER A 471 10.44 12.87 -5.89
CA SER A 471 9.67 11.63 -6.11
C SER A 471 8.27 11.87 -6.68
N GLU A 472 7.63 12.99 -6.32
CA GLU A 472 6.34 13.42 -6.87
C GLU A 472 6.46 13.75 -8.37
N ALA A 473 7.48 14.53 -8.76
CA ALA A 473 7.71 14.88 -10.15
C ALA A 473 8.12 13.66 -11.01
N VAL A 474 8.89 12.72 -10.44
CA VAL A 474 9.27 11.46 -11.11
C VAL A 474 8.05 10.57 -11.37
N ILE A 475 7.07 10.55 -10.46
CA ILE A 475 5.77 9.90 -10.68
C ILE A 475 5.01 10.63 -11.79
N MET A 476 4.79 11.95 -11.66
CA MET A 476 3.99 12.72 -12.62
C MET A 476 4.57 12.73 -14.04
N LYS A 477 5.90 12.60 -14.20
CA LYS A 477 6.59 12.44 -15.50
C LYS A 477 6.15 11.19 -16.29
N LYS A 478 5.50 10.22 -15.63
CA LYS A 478 5.02 8.95 -16.22
C LYS A 478 3.49 8.85 -16.34
N LEU A 479 2.73 9.88 -15.93
CA LEU A 479 1.27 9.87 -15.94
C LEU A 479 0.73 10.78 -17.06
N ASP A 480 -0.05 10.21 -17.97
CA ASP A 480 -0.81 10.96 -18.97
C ASP A 480 -2.27 10.45 -19.03
N HIS A 481 -3.20 11.29 -18.59
CA HIS A 481 -4.63 10.99 -18.55
C HIS A 481 -5.44 12.30 -18.46
N PRO A 482 -6.56 12.47 -19.20
CA PRO A 482 -7.33 13.73 -19.23
C PRO A 482 -7.85 14.20 -17.87
N HIS A 483 -8.03 13.29 -16.90
CA HIS A 483 -8.46 13.62 -15.53
C HIS A 483 -7.32 13.56 -14.50
N ILE A 484 -6.07 13.76 -14.92
CA ILE A 484 -4.89 13.92 -14.04
C ILE A 484 -4.21 15.29 -14.28
N VAL A 485 -3.65 15.86 -13.22
CA VAL A 485 -2.83 17.08 -13.28
C VAL A 485 -1.53 16.81 -14.03
N ARG A 486 -1.32 17.48 -15.17
CA ARG A 486 -0.16 17.28 -16.03
C ARG A 486 1.07 18.06 -15.55
N LEU A 487 2.22 17.39 -15.54
CA LEU A 487 3.54 18.01 -15.37
C LEU A 487 3.92 18.82 -16.63
N ILE A 488 4.48 20.02 -16.44
CA ILE A 488 5.06 20.83 -17.51
C ILE A 488 6.59 20.74 -17.49
N GLY A 489 7.20 20.68 -16.30
CA GLY A 489 8.62 20.41 -16.15
C GLY A 489 9.14 20.63 -14.73
N ILE A 490 10.46 20.59 -14.58
CA ILE A 490 11.18 20.65 -13.31
C ILE A 490 12.34 21.65 -13.44
N ILE A 491 12.62 22.39 -12.38
CA ILE A 491 13.84 23.18 -12.19
C ILE A 491 14.59 22.55 -11.02
N GLU A 492 15.74 21.91 -11.31
CA GLU A 492 16.49 21.10 -10.33
C GLU A 492 17.54 21.91 -9.54
N GLU A 493 17.86 23.12 -10.01
CA GLU A 493 18.56 24.17 -9.27
C GLU A 493 17.86 24.43 -7.93
N ASP A 494 18.61 24.71 -6.86
CA ASP A 494 18.01 25.03 -5.56
C ASP A 494 17.56 26.50 -5.45
N PRO A 495 16.37 26.79 -4.88
CA PRO A 495 15.36 25.83 -4.43
C PRO A 495 14.62 25.17 -5.60
N VAL A 496 14.43 23.85 -5.51
CA VAL A 496 13.80 23.02 -6.56
C VAL A 496 12.35 23.41 -6.77
N TRP A 497 11.95 23.56 -8.05
CA TRP A 497 10.56 23.84 -8.43
C TRP A 497 9.97 22.75 -9.33
N ILE A 498 8.72 22.36 -9.05
CA ILE A 498 7.91 21.47 -9.90
C ILE A 498 6.83 22.32 -10.58
N VAL A 499 6.82 22.33 -11.92
CA VAL A 499 5.95 23.18 -12.73
C VAL A 499 4.82 22.35 -13.35
N MET A 500 3.57 22.73 -13.08
CA MET A 500 2.34 22.01 -13.43
C MET A 500 1.35 22.93 -14.16
N GLU A 501 0.35 22.37 -14.84
CA GLU A 501 -0.78 23.15 -15.36
C GLU A 501 -1.55 23.87 -14.24
N LEU A 502 -1.88 25.16 -14.44
CA LEU A 502 -2.74 25.92 -13.53
C LEU A 502 -4.23 25.72 -13.87
N TYR A 503 -5.06 25.53 -12.85
CA TYR A 503 -6.52 25.40 -13.00
C TYR A 503 -7.25 26.54 -12.33
N GLN A 504 -7.95 27.34 -13.13
CA GLN A 504 -8.49 28.65 -12.74
C GLN A 504 -9.57 28.62 -11.64
N PHE A 505 -10.23 27.47 -11.43
CA PHE A 505 -11.26 27.30 -10.40
C PHE A 505 -10.74 26.63 -9.11
N GLY A 506 -9.43 26.33 -9.05
CA GLY A 506 -8.78 25.82 -7.84
C GLY A 506 -9.28 24.46 -7.37
N GLU A 507 -9.37 24.32 -6.04
CA GLU A 507 -9.73 23.09 -5.32
C GLU A 507 -11.24 22.78 -5.42
N LEU A 508 -11.57 21.51 -5.65
CA LEU A 508 -12.96 21.06 -5.73
C LEU A 508 -13.71 21.24 -4.40
N GLY A 509 -13.06 21.10 -3.24
CA GLY A 509 -13.69 21.33 -1.93
C GLY A 509 -14.28 22.74 -1.81
N ASN A 510 -13.47 23.76 -2.05
CA ASN A 510 -13.91 25.16 -2.04
C ASN A 510 -14.95 25.43 -3.15
N TYR A 511 -14.72 24.95 -4.37
CA TYR A 511 -15.64 25.13 -5.50
C TYR A 511 -17.05 24.55 -5.24
N LEU A 512 -17.15 23.40 -4.55
CA LEU A 512 -18.41 22.77 -4.14
C LEU A 512 -19.20 23.65 -3.17
N ILE A 513 -18.51 24.27 -2.20
CA ILE A 513 -19.10 25.15 -1.18
C ILE A 513 -19.59 26.46 -1.81
N GLU A 514 -18.75 27.10 -2.63
CA GLU A 514 -19.08 28.36 -3.32
C GLU A 514 -20.23 28.22 -4.32
N ASN A 515 -20.35 27.06 -4.97
CA ASN A 515 -21.33 26.82 -6.04
C ASN A 515 -22.44 25.84 -5.62
N GLN A 516 -22.62 25.60 -4.31
CA GLN A 516 -23.57 24.62 -3.76
C GLN A 516 -25.00 24.75 -4.30
N HIS A 517 -25.48 25.98 -4.55
CA HIS A 517 -26.83 26.25 -5.08
C HIS A 517 -26.94 26.15 -6.61
N LYS A 518 -25.81 26.05 -7.33
CA LYS A 518 -25.75 25.96 -8.80
C LYS A 518 -25.51 24.53 -9.29
N LEU A 519 -24.87 23.69 -8.49
CA LEU A 519 -24.41 22.35 -8.88
C LEU A 519 -25.51 21.29 -8.74
N ALA A 520 -26.03 20.83 -9.89
CA ALA A 520 -26.98 19.72 -9.99
C ALA A 520 -26.31 18.35 -9.76
N ASN A 521 -27.09 17.36 -9.33
CA ASN A 521 -26.63 15.99 -9.05
C ASN A 521 -25.82 15.38 -10.21
N ALA A 522 -26.28 15.54 -11.46
CA ALA A 522 -25.57 15.03 -12.63
C ALA A 522 -24.14 15.58 -12.75
N THR A 523 -23.88 16.82 -12.34
CA THR A 523 -22.52 17.41 -12.33
C THR A 523 -21.65 16.80 -11.22
N LEU A 524 -22.21 16.59 -10.03
CA LEU A 524 -21.52 15.93 -8.91
C LEU A 524 -21.14 14.47 -9.24
N ILE A 525 -22.02 13.78 -9.97
CA ILE A 525 -21.80 12.40 -10.43
C ILE A 525 -20.81 12.37 -11.59
N LEU A 526 -20.84 13.37 -12.49
CA LEU A 526 -19.81 13.54 -13.52
C LEU A 526 -18.42 13.71 -12.90
N TYR A 527 -18.27 14.58 -11.88
CA TYR A 527 -17.00 14.73 -11.16
C TYR A 527 -16.54 13.41 -10.53
N SER A 528 -17.47 12.69 -9.88
CA SER A 528 -17.19 11.37 -9.29
C SER A 528 -16.72 10.36 -10.35
N LEU A 529 -17.35 10.33 -11.52
CA LEU A 529 -16.98 9.47 -12.66
C LEU A 529 -15.62 9.85 -13.26
N GLN A 530 -15.30 11.14 -13.34
CA GLN A 530 -14.01 11.63 -13.85
C GLN A 530 -12.84 11.27 -12.92
N VAL A 531 -13.02 11.42 -11.60
CA VAL A 531 -12.06 10.92 -10.60
C VAL A 531 -11.96 9.39 -10.68
N CYS A 532 -13.07 8.67 -10.82
CA CYS A 532 -13.06 7.21 -10.96
C CYS A 532 -12.25 6.74 -12.18
N LYS A 533 -12.35 7.43 -13.32
CA LYS A 533 -11.54 7.15 -14.52
C LYS A 533 -10.05 7.39 -14.28
N ALA A 534 -9.67 8.47 -13.59
CA ALA A 534 -8.29 8.70 -13.21
C ALA A 534 -7.74 7.58 -12.32
N LEU A 535 -8.53 7.13 -11.34
CA LEU A 535 -8.16 6.05 -10.44
C LEU A 535 -8.10 4.67 -11.14
N ALA A 536 -8.96 4.40 -12.13
CA ALA A 536 -8.85 3.22 -12.98
C ALA A 536 -7.57 3.21 -13.84
N TYR A 537 -7.12 4.38 -14.31
CA TYR A 537 -5.82 4.51 -14.97
C TYR A 537 -4.66 4.27 -13.99
N LEU A 538 -4.73 4.78 -12.75
CA LEU A 538 -3.73 4.50 -11.71
C LEU A 538 -3.68 3.01 -11.30
N GLU A 539 -4.85 2.35 -11.19
CA GLU A 539 -5.00 0.90 -11.01
C GLU A 539 -4.29 0.14 -12.14
N GLY A 540 -4.47 0.57 -13.40
CA GLY A 540 -3.82 -0.02 -14.57
C GLY A 540 -2.30 0.14 -14.63
N VAL A 541 -1.73 1.22 -14.08
CA VAL A 541 -0.26 1.40 -13.94
C VAL A 541 0.29 0.92 -12.58
N ASN A 542 -0.51 0.16 -11.82
CA ASN A 542 -0.16 -0.42 -10.52
C ASN A 542 0.33 0.62 -9.49
N MET A 543 -0.37 1.77 -9.41
CA MET A 543 -0.04 2.89 -8.53
C MET A 543 -1.18 3.21 -7.56
N VAL A 544 -0.86 3.42 -6.29
CA VAL A 544 -1.81 3.79 -5.24
C VAL A 544 -1.63 5.27 -4.92
N HIS A 545 -2.71 6.03 -4.94
CA HIS A 545 -2.74 7.46 -4.67
C HIS A 545 -2.53 7.78 -3.19
N ARG A 546 -3.17 7.00 -2.30
CA ARG A 546 -3.02 7.02 -0.83
C ARG A 546 -3.57 8.23 -0.08
N ASP A 547 -4.01 9.28 -0.77
CA ASP A 547 -4.77 10.41 -0.21
C ASP A 547 -5.85 10.93 -1.18
N ILE A 548 -6.93 10.18 -1.35
CA ILE A 548 -8.04 10.55 -2.25
C ILE A 548 -9.11 11.29 -1.45
N ALA A 549 -9.24 12.59 -1.72
CA ALA A 549 -10.18 13.50 -1.08
C ALA A 549 -10.43 14.72 -1.98
N VAL A 550 -11.52 15.48 -1.76
CA VAL A 550 -11.83 16.65 -2.61
C VAL A 550 -10.77 17.76 -2.60
N ARG A 551 -9.95 17.83 -1.53
CA ARG A 551 -8.77 18.73 -1.44
C ARG A 551 -7.70 18.46 -2.50
N ASN A 552 -7.61 17.23 -3.00
CA ASN A 552 -6.58 16.80 -3.94
C ASN A 552 -7.15 16.66 -5.37
N VAL A 553 -8.35 17.24 -5.60
CA VAL A 553 -9.01 17.29 -6.91
C VAL A 553 -9.16 18.75 -7.32
N LEU A 554 -8.71 19.09 -8.53
CA LEU A 554 -8.74 20.45 -9.07
C LEU A 554 -9.81 20.58 -10.16
N VAL A 555 -10.48 21.73 -10.19
CA VAL A 555 -11.54 22.05 -11.16
C VAL A 555 -10.91 22.75 -12.36
N ALA A 556 -10.76 22.03 -13.47
CA ALA A 556 -10.21 22.57 -14.72
C ALA A 556 -11.26 23.39 -15.48
N LYS A 557 -12.51 22.94 -15.47
CA LYS A 557 -13.70 23.60 -16.04
C LYS A 557 -14.95 23.21 -15.23
N PRO A 558 -16.09 23.92 -15.36
CA PRO A 558 -17.33 23.56 -14.66
C PRO A 558 -17.90 22.17 -15.00
N ASP A 559 -17.36 21.50 -16.02
CA ASP A 559 -17.68 20.16 -16.49
C ASP A 559 -16.47 19.19 -16.43
N CYS A 560 -15.32 19.62 -15.90
CA CYS A 560 -14.07 18.84 -15.92
C CYS A 560 -13.22 19.02 -14.66
N VAL A 561 -13.03 17.94 -13.91
CA VAL A 561 -12.08 17.84 -12.78
C VAL A 561 -10.86 16.97 -13.11
N LYS A 562 -9.78 17.17 -12.36
CA LYS A 562 -8.52 16.43 -12.44
C LYS A 562 -7.98 16.06 -11.05
N LEU A 563 -7.45 14.85 -10.89
CA LEU A 563 -6.78 14.37 -9.68
C LEU A 563 -5.32 14.84 -9.62
N GLY A 564 -4.86 15.25 -8.44
CA GLY A 564 -3.50 15.76 -8.18
C GLY A 564 -2.98 15.47 -6.76
N ASP A 565 -1.88 16.12 -6.40
CA ASP A 565 -1.01 15.85 -5.23
C ASP A 565 -0.53 14.40 -5.12
N PHE A 566 0.50 14.07 -5.90
CA PHE A 566 1.11 12.75 -5.93
C PHE A 566 2.21 12.55 -4.86
N GLY A 567 2.40 13.51 -3.94
CA GLY A 567 3.48 13.47 -2.96
C GLY A 567 3.45 12.24 -2.03
N LEU A 568 2.25 11.73 -1.72
CA LEU A 568 2.04 10.49 -0.97
C LEU A 568 1.88 9.25 -1.85
N SER A 569 1.61 9.41 -3.15
CA SER A 569 1.35 8.29 -4.06
C SER A 569 2.60 7.45 -4.30
N ARG A 570 2.45 6.14 -4.49
CA ARG A 570 3.57 5.23 -4.77
C ARG A 570 3.12 4.11 -5.71
N TYR A 571 4.05 3.63 -6.55
CA TYR A 571 3.86 2.35 -7.25
C TYR A 571 3.83 1.22 -6.23
N ILE A 572 3.03 0.18 -6.50
CA ILE A 572 3.13 -1.08 -5.77
C ILE A 572 4.34 -1.84 -6.34
N GLU A 573 5.47 -1.73 -5.64
CA GLU A 573 6.49 -2.79 -5.62
C GLU A 573 5.94 -3.97 -4.79
N ASP A 574 6.37 -5.21 -5.07
CA ASP A 574 5.58 -6.44 -4.78
C ASP A 574 5.40 -6.82 -3.28
N GLU A 575 5.62 -5.90 -2.34
CA GLU A 575 4.98 -5.98 -1.03
C GLU A 575 3.52 -5.54 -1.18
N GLU A 576 2.59 -6.39 -0.73
CA GLU A 576 1.14 -6.24 -0.95
C GLU A 576 0.49 -5.07 -0.16
N TYR A 577 1.33 -4.15 0.37
CA TYR A 577 1.03 -2.83 0.93
C TYR A 577 2.30 -2.05 1.36
N TYR A 578 2.24 -0.71 1.35
CA TYR A 578 3.30 0.17 1.87
C TYR A 578 3.01 0.72 3.29
N LYS A 579 3.95 0.58 4.25
CA LYS A 579 3.82 1.17 5.60
C LYS A 579 4.36 2.61 5.67
N ALA A 580 3.48 3.56 6.03
CA ALA A 580 3.82 4.97 6.16
C ALA A 580 4.49 5.36 7.49
N SER A 581 5.48 6.25 7.44
CA SER A 581 6.12 6.90 8.60
C SER A 581 5.18 7.86 9.36
N VAL A 582 5.67 8.43 10.48
CA VAL A 582 4.85 9.08 11.52
C VAL A 582 4.45 10.53 11.17
N SER A 583 3.71 10.70 10.07
CA SER A 583 3.10 11.97 9.65
C SER A 583 1.62 12.08 10.10
N ARG A 584 1.04 13.29 10.00
CA ARG A 584 -0.39 13.55 10.27
C ARG A 584 -1.25 12.90 9.18
N LEU A 585 -1.68 11.67 9.40
CA LEU A 585 -2.53 10.93 8.46
C LEU A 585 -3.98 11.46 8.38
N PRO A 586 -4.64 11.36 7.21
CA PRO A 586 -6.02 11.78 6.99
C PRO A 586 -7.02 10.72 7.49
N ILE A 587 -6.98 10.38 8.79
CA ILE A 587 -7.68 9.21 9.38
C ILE A 587 -9.16 9.11 8.96
N LYS A 588 -9.90 10.22 8.88
CA LYS A 588 -11.34 10.23 8.53
C LYS A 588 -11.66 9.78 7.09
N TRP A 589 -10.66 9.71 6.21
CA TRP A 589 -10.78 9.23 4.82
C TRP A 589 -10.28 7.80 4.64
N MET A 590 -9.43 7.32 5.56
CA MET A 590 -8.66 6.09 5.38
C MET A 590 -9.51 4.82 5.58
N ALA A 591 -9.12 3.74 4.90
CA ALA A 591 -9.69 2.42 5.10
C ALA A 591 -9.25 1.80 6.45
N PRO A 592 -10.03 0.90 7.07
CA PRO A 592 -9.69 0.30 8.36
C PRO A 592 -8.33 -0.38 8.38
N GLU A 593 -7.97 -1.10 7.32
CA GLU A 593 -6.66 -1.74 7.17
C GLU A 593 -5.50 -0.74 7.02
N SER A 594 -5.77 0.43 6.43
CA SER A 594 -4.82 1.54 6.32
C SER A 594 -4.59 2.23 7.66
N ILE A 595 -5.62 2.30 8.51
CA ILE A 595 -5.51 2.87 9.86
C ILE A 595 -4.76 1.88 10.78
N ASN A 596 -5.24 0.64 10.89
CA ASN A 596 -4.75 -0.35 11.84
C ASN A 596 -3.36 -0.91 11.50
N PHE A 597 -3.11 -1.23 10.22
CA PHE A 597 -1.90 -1.96 9.80
C PHE A 597 -0.97 -1.13 8.91
N ARG A 598 -1.34 0.13 8.63
CA ARG A 598 -0.76 0.95 7.55
C ARG A 598 -0.79 0.22 6.21
N ARG A 599 -1.87 -0.52 5.93
CA ARG A 599 -2.08 -1.23 4.67
C ARG A 599 -2.66 -0.30 3.60
N PHE A 600 -1.89 0.03 2.56
CA PHE A 600 -2.35 0.81 1.40
C PHE A 600 -2.29 -0.02 0.11
N THR A 601 -3.40 -0.12 -0.62
CA THR A 601 -3.59 -0.87 -1.87
C THR A 601 -4.66 -0.19 -2.74
N SER A 602 -4.90 -0.66 -3.97
CA SER A 602 -6.04 -0.20 -4.79
C SER A 602 -7.38 -0.34 -4.06
N ALA A 603 -7.56 -1.38 -3.23
CA ALA A 603 -8.76 -1.58 -2.43
C ALA A 603 -8.92 -0.58 -1.27
N SER A 604 -7.81 -0.04 -0.71
CA SER A 604 -7.90 1.07 0.24
C SER A 604 -8.19 2.39 -0.47
N ASP A 605 -7.68 2.58 -1.68
CA ASP A 605 -8.00 3.74 -2.51
C ASP A 605 -9.48 3.72 -2.94
N VAL A 606 -10.09 2.55 -3.22
CA VAL A 606 -11.54 2.40 -3.47
C VAL A 606 -12.38 2.90 -2.27
N TRP A 607 -11.93 2.62 -1.04
CA TRP A 607 -12.58 3.14 0.17
C TRP A 607 -12.47 4.67 0.25
N MET A 608 -11.26 5.22 0.07
CA MET A 608 -11.03 6.68 0.07
C MET A 608 -11.83 7.38 -1.05
N PHE A 609 -11.90 6.77 -2.24
CA PHE A 609 -12.71 7.25 -3.35
C PHE A 609 -14.20 7.32 -2.99
N ALA A 610 -14.74 6.34 -2.26
CA ALA A 610 -16.12 6.43 -1.80
C ALA A 610 -16.34 7.49 -0.70
N VAL A 611 -15.34 7.79 0.13
CA VAL A 611 -15.37 8.97 1.01
C VAL A 611 -15.35 10.26 0.17
N CYS A 612 -14.52 10.35 -0.87
CA CYS A 612 -14.48 11.47 -1.80
C CYS A 612 -15.81 11.65 -2.57
N MET A 613 -16.45 10.57 -3.03
CA MET A 613 -17.81 10.63 -3.60
C MET A 613 -18.82 11.14 -2.58
N TRP A 614 -18.70 10.75 -1.30
CA TRP A 614 -19.55 11.28 -0.24
C TRP A 614 -19.31 12.78 0.00
N GLU A 615 -18.05 13.25 0.03
CA GLU A 615 -17.70 14.68 0.10
C GLU A 615 -18.28 15.48 -1.07
N ILE A 616 -18.19 14.96 -2.29
CA ILE A 616 -18.76 15.58 -3.50
C ILE A 616 -20.29 15.70 -3.37
N MET A 617 -20.97 14.65 -2.93
CA MET A 617 -22.44 14.63 -2.79
C MET A 617 -22.95 15.36 -1.53
N SER A 618 -22.12 15.53 -0.49
CA SER A 618 -22.41 16.36 0.69
C SER A 618 -22.03 17.84 0.49
N ARG A 619 -21.43 18.18 -0.67
CA ARG A 619 -21.00 19.53 -1.08
C ARG A 619 -19.85 20.09 -0.22
N GLY A 620 -18.88 19.23 0.10
CA GLY A 620 -17.65 19.60 0.82
C GLY A 620 -17.75 19.50 2.34
N GLN A 621 -18.73 18.78 2.90
CA GLN A 621 -18.73 18.49 4.34
C GLN A 621 -17.58 17.55 4.70
N GLN A 622 -16.95 17.77 5.85
CA GLN A 622 -15.92 16.87 6.36
C GLN A 622 -16.53 15.50 6.73
N PRO A 623 -15.98 14.37 6.27
CA PRO A 623 -16.43 13.05 6.69
C PRO A 623 -16.22 12.88 8.21
N PHE A 624 -17.19 12.28 8.90
CA PHE A 624 -17.17 12.08 10.36
C PHE A 624 -16.83 13.36 11.16
N PHE A 625 -17.39 14.52 10.79
CA PHE A 625 -17.10 15.78 11.49
C PHE A 625 -17.39 15.74 13.00
N TRP A 626 -18.34 14.90 13.42
CA TRP A 626 -18.74 14.68 14.82
C TRP A 626 -17.86 13.72 15.63
N LEU A 627 -16.79 13.15 15.03
CA LEU A 627 -15.84 12.26 15.70
C LEU A 627 -14.43 12.88 15.75
N GLU A 628 -13.68 12.60 16.82
CA GLU A 628 -12.22 12.76 16.80
C GLU A 628 -11.56 11.62 16.03
N ASN A 629 -10.37 11.87 15.46
CA ASN A 629 -9.61 10.87 14.70
C ASN A 629 -9.32 9.58 15.46
N LYS A 630 -9.25 9.62 16.80
CA LYS A 630 -9.00 8.46 17.66
C LYS A 630 -10.18 7.47 17.68
N ASP A 631 -11.41 7.96 17.56
CA ASP A 631 -12.64 7.18 17.75
C ASP A 631 -13.18 6.60 16.44
N VAL A 632 -12.78 7.18 15.28
CA VAL A 632 -13.23 6.76 13.95
C VAL A 632 -13.05 5.26 13.73
N ILE A 633 -11.89 4.69 14.09
CA ILE A 633 -11.61 3.27 13.84
C ILE A 633 -12.56 2.34 14.63
N MET A 634 -12.81 2.64 15.90
CA MET A 634 -13.74 1.89 16.74
C MET A 634 -15.17 1.93 16.16
N GLN A 635 -15.59 3.08 15.64
CA GLN A 635 -16.89 3.21 14.97
C GLN A 635 -16.96 2.41 13.66
N LEU A 636 -15.91 2.45 12.83
CA LEU A 636 -15.84 1.67 11.58
C LEU A 636 -15.85 0.15 11.84
N GLU A 637 -15.19 -0.31 12.90
CA GLU A 637 -15.19 -1.70 13.38
C GLU A 637 -16.54 -2.13 13.96
N GLN A 638 -17.28 -1.21 14.59
CA GLN A 638 -18.68 -1.40 15.01
C GLN A 638 -19.68 -1.37 13.83
N GLY A 639 -19.21 -1.18 12.59
CA GLY A 639 -20.04 -1.19 11.39
C GLY A 639 -20.64 0.16 11.00
N MET A 640 -20.39 1.25 11.76
CA MET A 640 -20.82 2.59 11.36
C MET A 640 -20.20 3.01 10.03
N ARG A 641 -20.97 3.75 9.23
CA ARG A 641 -20.57 4.33 7.94
C ARG A 641 -21.13 5.75 7.82
N LEU A 642 -20.64 6.52 6.84
CA LEU A 642 -21.15 7.87 6.59
C LEU A 642 -22.62 7.80 6.12
N PRO A 643 -23.53 8.63 6.67
CA PRO A 643 -24.96 8.57 6.32
C PRO A 643 -25.20 9.07 4.89
N LYS A 644 -26.26 8.59 4.23
CA LYS A 644 -26.63 9.03 2.88
C LYS A 644 -26.85 10.55 2.84
N PRO A 645 -26.11 11.33 2.01
CA PRO A 645 -26.40 12.74 1.81
C PRO A 645 -27.83 12.92 1.26
N GLU A 646 -28.53 13.98 1.67
CA GLU A 646 -29.96 14.18 1.43
C GLU A 646 -30.34 13.97 -0.05
N LEU A 647 -29.70 14.73 -0.95
CA LEU A 647 -29.93 14.69 -2.40
C LEU A 647 -29.23 13.53 -3.13
N CYS A 648 -28.50 12.66 -2.44
CA CYS A 648 -27.75 11.57 -3.07
C CYS A 648 -28.69 10.47 -3.61
N PRO A 649 -28.60 10.08 -4.90
CA PRO A 649 -29.41 9.00 -5.47
C PRO A 649 -29.16 7.65 -4.78
N PRO A 650 -30.19 6.82 -4.53
CA PRO A 650 -30.01 5.53 -3.86
C PRO A 650 -29.01 4.60 -4.54
N ALA A 651 -28.98 4.57 -5.88
CA ALA A 651 -28.03 3.76 -6.64
C ALA A 651 -26.57 4.18 -6.39
N LEU A 652 -26.28 5.50 -6.37
CA LEU A 652 -24.94 6.01 -6.09
C LEU A 652 -24.51 5.69 -4.65
N TYR A 653 -25.40 5.87 -3.67
CA TYR A 653 -25.11 5.52 -2.28
C TYR A 653 -24.89 4.01 -2.09
N SER A 654 -25.62 3.16 -2.82
CA SER A 654 -25.36 1.71 -2.84
C SER A 654 -23.95 1.39 -3.36
N LEU A 655 -23.44 2.14 -4.35
CA LEU A 655 -22.04 1.97 -4.80
C LEU A 655 -21.05 2.42 -3.71
N MET A 656 -21.32 3.53 -3.00
CA MET A 656 -20.50 3.95 -1.85
C MET A 656 -20.44 2.87 -0.77
N THR A 657 -21.58 2.25 -0.40
CA THR A 657 -21.60 1.21 0.64
C THR A 657 -20.87 -0.07 0.22
N CYS A 658 -20.92 -0.46 -1.07
CA CYS A 658 -20.09 -1.56 -1.59
C CYS A 658 -18.58 -1.28 -1.52
N CYS A 659 -18.16 -0.01 -1.65
CA CYS A 659 -16.77 0.39 -1.49
C CYS A 659 -16.34 0.44 -0.01
N TRP A 660 -17.28 0.64 0.91
CA TRP A 660 -17.05 0.60 2.35
C TRP A 660 -17.29 -0.78 3.01
N THR A 661 -17.31 -1.85 2.20
CA THR A 661 -17.22 -3.23 2.71
C THR A 661 -15.94 -3.39 3.53
N TYR A 662 -16.04 -4.03 4.70
CA TYR A 662 -14.92 -4.08 5.65
C TYR A 662 -13.73 -4.87 5.09
N ASP A 663 -13.96 -6.08 4.56
CA ASP A 663 -12.95 -6.84 3.82
C ASP A 663 -12.54 -6.09 2.53
N PRO A 664 -11.25 -5.78 2.32
CA PRO A 664 -10.76 -5.18 1.07
C PRO A 664 -11.01 -6.03 -0.18
N LYS A 665 -11.08 -7.37 -0.08
CA LYS A 665 -11.23 -8.30 -1.21
C LYS A 665 -12.63 -8.21 -1.86
N GLU A 666 -13.64 -7.86 -1.07
CA GLU A 666 -15.05 -7.74 -1.49
C GLU A 666 -15.39 -6.35 -2.06
N ARG A 667 -14.43 -5.42 -2.10
CA ARG A 667 -14.62 -4.08 -2.68
C ARG A 667 -14.48 -4.15 -4.21
N PRO A 668 -15.34 -3.47 -4.99
CA PRO A 668 -15.27 -3.48 -6.45
C PRO A 668 -14.01 -2.75 -6.95
N SER A 669 -13.38 -3.22 -8.02
CA SER A 669 -12.25 -2.53 -8.65
C SER A 669 -12.67 -1.21 -9.31
N PHE A 670 -11.71 -0.31 -9.55
CA PHE A 670 -12.00 0.96 -10.22
C PHE A 670 -12.57 0.75 -11.63
N THR A 671 -12.06 -0.25 -12.35
CA THR A 671 -12.62 -0.67 -13.65
C THR A 671 -14.12 -1.02 -13.56
N GLN A 672 -14.56 -1.73 -12.51
CA GLN A 672 -15.98 -2.03 -12.29
C GLN A 672 -16.80 -0.79 -11.87
N LEU A 673 -16.19 0.09 -11.07
CA LEU A 673 -16.83 1.33 -10.61
C LEU A 673 -17.07 2.32 -11.75
N VAL A 674 -16.13 2.47 -12.69
CA VAL A 674 -16.31 3.35 -13.87
C VAL A 674 -17.56 2.95 -14.66
N CYS A 675 -17.80 1.66 -14.88
CA CYS A 675 -19.02 1.17 -15.54
C CYS A 675 -20.28 1.54 -14.74
N LYS A 676 -20.33 1.18 -13.45
CA LYS A 676 -21.51 1.41 -12.60
C LYS A 676 -21.83 2.89 -12.39
N LEU A 677 -20.81 3.75 -12.19
CA LEU A 677 -21.00 5.21 -12.11
C LEU A 677 -21.48 5.80 -13.44
N ASN A 678 -20.98 5.30 -14.58
CA ASN A 678 -21.38 5.77 -15.90
C ASN A 678 -22.86 5.47 -16.20
N ASP A 679 -23.39 4.35 -15.73
CA ASP A 679 -24.81 4.04 -15.89
C ASP A 679 -25.69 4.87 -14.94
N VAL A 680 -25.29 5.06 -13.67
CA VAL A 680 -25.93 6.01 -12.75
C VAL A 680 -25.93 7.45 -13.32
N TYR A 681 -24.84 7.86 -13.96
CA TYR A 681 -24.73 9.18 -14.61
C TYR A 681 -25.70 9.36 -15.79
N LYS A 682 -25.94 8.33 -16.60
CA LYS A 682 -26.98 8.36 -17.65
C LYS A 682 -28.37 8.51 -17.06
N MET A 683 -28.71 7.67 -16.07
CA MET A 683 -30.03 7.67 -15.42
C MET A 683 -30.37 9.03 -14.78
N GLU A 684 -29.39 9.72 -14.18
CA GLU A 684 -29.59 11.05 -13.60
C GLU A 684 -29.67 12.16 -14.67
N GLN A 685 -28.97 12.04 -15.81
CA GLN A 685 -29.16 12.93 -16.95
C GLN A 685 -30.55 12.79 -17.58
N GLU A 686 -31.02 11.55 -17.79
CA GLU A 686 -32.35 11.28 -18.35
C GLU A 686 -33.46 11.84 -17.45
N GLN A 687 -33.37 11.62 -16.13
CA GLN A 687 -34.26 12.23 -15.14
C GLN A 687 -34.24 13.76 -15.18
N ALA A 688 -33.05 14.38 -15.26
CA ALA A 688 -32.94 15.85 -15.34
C ALA A 688 -33.59 16.41 -16.62
N VAL A 689 -33.41 15.72 -17.76
CA VAL A 689 -34.04 16.08 -19.04
C VAL A 689 -35.56 15.95 -18.96
N ASP A 690 -36.10 14.88 -18.37
CA ASP A 690 -37.55 14.68 -18.25
C ASP A 690 -38.21 15.60 -17.22
N GLN A 691 -37.53 15.94 -16.11
CA GLN A 691 -37.96 17.01 -15.21
C GLN A 691 -38.07 18.36 -15.96
N GLN A 692 -37.07 18.70 -16.78
CA GLN A 692 -37.09 19.94 -17.56
C GLN A 692 -38.15 19.91 -18.68
N ARG A 693 -38.39 18.77 -19.32
CA ARG A 693 -39.51 18.58 -20.28
C ARG A 693 -40.86 18.76 -19.61
N ASN A 694 -41.07 18.18 -18.43
CA ASN A 694 -42.33 18.30 -17.69
C ASN A 694 -42.56 19.74 -17.20
N ARG A 695 -41.51 20.43 -16.71
CA ARG A 695 -41.57 21.87 -16.39
C ARG A 695 -41.93 22.72 -17.62
N THR A 696 -41.35 22.42 -18.78
CA THR A 696 -41.65 23.10 -20.05
C THR A 696 -43.09 22.86 -20.50
N ARG A 697 -43.62 21.63 -20.34
CA ARG A 697 -45.03 21.31 -20.61
C ARG A 697 -45.99 22.08 -19.70
N LEU A 698 -45.73 22.11 -18.39
CA LEU A 698 -46.52 22.85 -17.40
C LEU A 698 -46.52 24.37 -17.64
N THR A 699 -45.45 24.91 -18.25
CA THR A 699 -45.34 26.33 -18.59
C THR A 699 -46.08 26.69 -19.89
N ARG A 700 -46.58 25.72 -20.68
CA ARG A 700 -47.16 25.95 -22.02
C ARG A 700 -48.68 25.70 -22.09
N MET A 701 -49.43 26.33 -21.19
CA MET A 701 -50.89 26.43 -21.25
C MET A 701 -51.31 27.56 -22.22
N PRO A 702 -52.12 27.28 -23.28
CA PRO A 702 -52.68 28.32 -24.15
C PRO A 702 -53.91 28.98 -23.50
N SER A 703 -54.20 30.22 -23.89
CA SER A 703 -55.36 30.98 -23.42
C SER A 703 -56.58 30.85 -24.36
N ALA A 704 -57.75 30.73 -23.73
CA ALA A 704 -59.11 31.02 -24.24
C ALA A 704 -59.91 29.95 -25.05
N ASP A 705 -61.21 29.92 -24.67
CA ASP A 705 -62.46 29.68 -25.42
C ASP A 705 -63.11 28.29 -25.70
N ALA A 706 -64.39 28.24 -25.24
CA ALA A 706 -65.58 27.47 -25.70
C ALA A 706 -65.70 25.94 -25.45
N PRO A 707 -66.92 25.35 -25.44
CA PRO A 707 -68.23 25.79 -24.86
C PRO A 707 -68.93 24.69 -23.99
N PRO A 708 -70.14 24.90 -23.38
CA PRO A 708 -70.71 24.01 -22.34
C PRO A 708 -71.66 22.85 -22.77
N LYS A 709 -72.08 22.03 -21.77
CA LYS A 709 -72.75 20.69 -21.81
C LYS A 709 -74.25 20.65 -22.22
N PRO A 710 -74.78 19.44 -22.58
CA PRO A 710 -75.97 18.87 -21.90
C PRO A 710 -75.88 17.33 -21.55
N SER A 711 -77.00 16.66 -21.17
CA SER A 711 -76.98 15.37 -20.38
C SER A 711 -78.27 14.49 -20.37
N ARG A 712 -78.21 13.12 -20.31
CA ARG A 712 -79.27 12.18 -19.76
C ARG A 712 -78.85 10.69 -19.52
N GLN A 713 -79.79 9.71 -19.31
CA GLN A 713 -79.60 8.43 -18.53
C GLN A 713 -80.35 7.13 -19.04
N ARG A 714 -79.87 5.91 -18.63
CA ARG A 714 -80.56 4.61 -18.21
C ARG A 714 -80.92 3.37 -19.14
N THR A 715 -80.63 2.15 -18.60
CA THR A 715 -81.34 0.78 -18.56
C THR A 715 -81.38 -0.31 -19.70
N GLY A 716 -81.13 -1.62 -19.36
CA GLY A 716 -81.51 -2.88 -20.11
C GLY A 716 -80.67 -4.19 -19.83
N GLU A 717 -81.19 -5.45 -19.97
CA GLU A 717 -80.49 -6.77 -19.69
C GLU A 717 -80.91 -8.02 -20.58
N PHE A 718 -80.08 -9.11 -20.59
CA PHE A 718 -80.33 -10.60 -20.79
C PHE A 718 -80.11 -11.44 -22.12
N ASN A 719 -79.32 -12.54 -21.99
CA ASN A 719 -79.32 -13.94 -22.59
C ASN A 719 -78.83 -14.38 -24.03
N THR A 720 -77.67 -15.10 -24.05
CA THR A 720 -77.45 -16.49 -24.58
C THR A 720 -77.22 -16.84 -26.09
N ILE A 721 -75.94 -16.89 -26.55
CA ILE A 721 -75.23 -18.00 -27.31
C ILE A 721 -75.73 -18.38 -28.75
N ASN A 722 -74.99 -18.71 -29.84
CA ASN A 722 -73.56 -18.90 -30.29
C ASN A 722 -73.54 -19.00 -31.88
N PRO A 723 -72.46 -19.39 -32.63
CA PRO A 723 -71.00 -19.36 -32.40
C PRO A 723 -70.15 -18.70 -33.54
N ARG A 724 -68.85 -18.47 -33.23
CA ARG A 724 -67.69 -18.15 -34.13
C ARG A 724 -67.57 -16.76 -34.80
N LEU A 725 -66.43 -16.13 -34.49
CA LEU A 725 -65.61 -15.16 -35.26
C LEU A 725 -66.03 -13.67 -35.34
N HIS A 726 -65.19 -12.85 -34.67
CA HIS A 726 -64.80 -11.46 -34.98
C HIS A 726 -65.77 -10.28 -34.63
N ASN A 727 -65.32 -9.46 -33.65
CA ASN A 727 -65.64 -8.04 -33.36
C ASN A 727 -66.92 -7.61 -32.58
N GLN A 728 -66.67 -6.77 -31.56
CA GLN A 728 -67.50 -5.68 -30.93
C GLN A 728 -68.49 -5.92 -29.74
N LEU A 729 -68.39 -4.98 -28.77
CA LEU A 729 -69.35 -4.45 -27.75
C LEU A 729 -69.62 -5.16 -26.37
N PRO A 730 -70.04 -4.42 -25.29
CA PRO A 730 -70.09 -4.93 -23.89
C PRO A 730 -71.41 -4.72 -23.05
N ASP A 731 -71.39 -5.24 -21.81
CA ASP A 731 -71.95 -4.72 -20.51
C ASP A 731 -73.27 -5.22 -19.80
N TYR A 732 -73.10 -5.53 -18.48
CA TYR A 732 -73.97 -5.46 -17.27
C TYR A 732 -75.17 -6.38 -16.89
N LEU A 733 -75.24 -6.78 -15.59
CA LEU A 733 -76.47 -6.80 -14.73
C LEU A 733 -76.56 -7.74 -13.48
N CYS A 734 -77.77 -7.88 -12.91
CA CYS A 734 -78.18 -7.99 -11.47
C CYS A 734 -78.19 -9.39 -10.76
N ALA A 735 -78.36 -9.58 -9.41
CA ALA A 735 -78.20 -8.77 -8.17
C ALA A 735 -78.49 -9.57 -6.84
N SER A 736 -78.32 -8.92 -5.66
CA SER A 736 -79.00 -9.15 -4.35
C SER A 736 -78.40 -10.06 -3.23
N LEU A 737 -78.64 -9.67 -1.96
CA LEU A 737 -78.23 -10.31 -0.68
C LEU A 737 -79.43 -10.72 0.21
N PRO A 738 -79.24 -11.72 1.09
CA PRO A 738 -79.80 -11.68 2.46
C PRO A 738 -78.78 -12.11 3.56
N VAL A 739 -78.60 -11.35 4.66
CA VAL A 739 -79.20 -11.50 6.01
C VAL A 739 -78.51 -12.49 6.99
N LEU A 740 -78.08 -11.94 8.14
CA LEU A 740 -77.83 -12.48 9.50
C LEU A 740 -77.77 -14.00 9.77
N ALA A 741 -76.66 -14.47 10.38
CA ALA A 741 -76.67 -15.31 11.62
C ALA A 741 -75.28 -15.47 12.30
N ARG A 742 -75.23 -15.23 13.63
CA ARG A 742 -74.43 -15.96 14.65
C ARG A 742 -75.44 -16.89 15.39
N PRO A 743 -75.09 -17.95 16.17
CA PRO A 743 -73.92 -18.12 17.04
C PRO A 743 -73.28 -19.56 16.99
N PRO A 744 -73.01 -20.32 18.08
CA PRO A 744 -71.76 -20.31 18.87
C PRO A 744 -71.07 -21.69 19.13
N ALA A 745 -70.02 -21.65 19.97
CA ALA A 745 -69.70 -22.60 21.06
C ALA A 745 -69.06 -24.00 20.80
N PHE A 746 -67.77 -24.08 21.18
CA PHE A 746 -67.21 -24.92 22.27
C PHE A 746 -67.31 -26.46 22.30
N ARG A 747 -66.18 -27.05 22.76
CA ARG A 747 -65.89 -28.45 23.17
C ARG A 747 -65.69 -29.44 22.00
N SER A 748 -64.63 -30.27 21.96
CA SER A 748 -63.97 -31.12 22.98
C SER A 748 -64.81 -32.36 23.31
N THR A 749 -64.31 -33.60 23.34
CA THR A 749 -62.91 -34.09 23.44
C THR A 749 -62.81 -35.55 22.93
N HIS A 750 -61.64 -36.19 23.09
CA HIS A 750 -61.43 -37.66 23.24
C HIS A 750 -61.48 -38.53 21.95
N ILE A 751 -60.77 -39.67 21.85
CA ILE A 751 -59.82 -40.31 22.79
C ILE A 751 -58.68 -41.07 22.06
N CYS A 752 -57.62 -41.38 22.80
CA CYS A 752 -56.45 -42.18 22.37
C CYS A 752 -56.83 -43.63 21.98
N SER A 753 -55.94 -44.42 21.37
CA SER A 753 -54.97 -45.25 22.12
C SER A 753 -53.99 -45.96 21.17
N SER A 754 -52.66 -45.97 21.37
CA SER A 754 -51.84 -46.72 22.38
C SER A 754 -51.30 -48.05 21.81
N THR A 755 -50.14 -48.67 22.16
CA THR A 755 -48.93 -48.36 22.98
C THR A 755 -47.86 -49.49 22.74
N MET A 756 -46.56 -49.41 23.08
CA MET A 756 -45.72 -48.36 23.67
C MET A 756 -44.40 -48.16 22.84
N THR A 757 -43.13 -48.50 23.16
CA THR A 757 -42.46 -49.06 24.36
C THR A 757 -40.95 -48.71 24.49
N LEU A 758 -40.63 -47.48 24.95
CA LEU A 758 -39.48 -47.14 25.84
C LEU A 758 -38.00 -47.29 25.34
N PRO A 759 -36.97 -46.74 26.05
CA PRO A 759 -36.99 -45.81 27.21
C PRO A 759 -36.10 -44.53 27.11
N LEU A 760 -36.62 -43.44 27.70
CA LEU A 760 -35.96 -42.44 28.60
C LEU A 760 -34.75 -41.55 28.21
N SER A 761 -34.77 -40.35 28.81
CA SER A 761 -33.73 -39.31 28.93
C SER A 761 -33.70 -38.85 30.42
N PRO A 762 -32.80 -37.96 30.89
CA PRO A 762 -33.27 -36.57 31.03
C PRO A 762 -32.22 -35.43 30.94
N ARG A 763 -32.59 -34.40 30.16
CA ARG A 763 -32.38 -32.94 30.30
C ARG A 763 -31.60 -32.34 31.50
N ARG A 764 -30.93 -31.21 31.21
CA ARG A 764 -31.29 -29.89 31.80
C ARG A 764 -31.60 -28.89 30.68
N CYS A 765 -32.48 -27.92 30.95
CA CYS A 765 -33.02 -26.92 30.00
C CYS A 765 -33.30 -25.57 30.70
N SER A 766 -33.79 -24.58 29.93
CA SER A 766 -34.24 -23.22 30.30
C SER A 766 -33.12 -22.21 30.60
N VAL A 767 -33.24 -20.93 30.23
CA VAL A 767 -34.28 -20.14 29.51
C VAL A 767 -33.59 -19.52 28.28
N GLY A 768 -34.11 -19.37 27.05
CA GLY A 768 -35.42 -18.91 26.54
C GLY A 768 -35.19 -17.53 25.87
N GLU A 769 -35.77 -17.14 24.72
CA GLU A 769 -36.79 -17.76 23.85
C GLU A 769 -36.46 -17.56 22.34
N ARG A 770 -37.38 -17.91 21.44
CA ARG A 770 -37.23 -17.90 19.97
C ARG A 770 -38.04 -16.78 19.32
N ALA A 771 -37.57 -16.31 18.16
CA ALA A 771 -38.45 -15.84 17.10
C ALA A 771 -38.08 -16.58 15.79
N PHE A 772 -38.98 -17.41 15.28
CA PHE A 772 -38.88 -17.96 13.91
C PHE A 772 -39.63 -17.01 12.98
N GLY A 773 -38.95 -16.47 11.97
CA GLY A 773 -39.61 -15.72 10.90
C GLY A 773 -40.17 -16.67 9.85
N PHE A 774 -41.45 -16.50 9.50
CA PHE A 774 -41.97 -16.95 8.20
C PHE A 774 -41.46 -15.99 7.12
N GLU A 775 -41.07 -16.51 5.96
CA GLU A 775 -40.88 -15.66 4.78
C GLU A 775 -42.25 -15.17 4.27
N PRO A 776 -42.44 -13.85 4.02
CA PRO A 776 -43.70 -13.33 3.54
C PRO A 776 -43.91 -13.66 2.06
N SER A 777 -45.00 -14.36 1.74
CA SER A 777 -45.38 -14.67 0.36
C SER A 777 -46.15 -13.54 -0.35
N SER A 778 -46.41 -12.43 0.34
CA SER A 778 -47.07 -11.25 -0.20
C SER A 778 -46.40 -9.94 0.25
N VAL A 779 -46.60 -8.87 -0.52
CA VAL A 779 -46.12 -7.52 -0.20
C VAL A 779 -46.84 -6.94 1.03
N GLU A 780 -48.10 -7.31 1.25
CA GLU A 780 -48.93 -6.83 2.36
C GLU A 780 -48.50 -7.43 3.70
N ASP A 781 -48.07 -8.70 3.72
CA ASP A 781 -47.51 -9.35 4.90
C ASP A 781 -46.15 -8.73 5.28
N ALA A 782 -45.32 -8.40 4.28
CA ALA A 782 -44.04 -7.71 4.51
C ALA A 782 -44.24 -6.33 5.16
N GLN A 783 -45.25 -5.56 4.73
CA GLN A 783 -45.60 -4.28 5.35
C GLN A 783 -46.09 -4.46 6.80
N ARG A 784 -46.97 -5.44 7.06
CA ARG A 784 -47.45 -5.72 8.43
C ARG A 784 -46.34 -6.16 9.38
N LEU A 785 -45.38 -6.95 8.90
CA LEU A 785 -44.20 -7.35 9.69
C LEU A 785 -43.32 -6.14 10.01
N TRP A 786 -43.12 -5.23 9.06
CA TRP A 786 -42.37 -3.99 9.28
C TRP A 786 -43.05 -3.06 10.30
N GLU A 787 -44.38 -2.90 10.22
CA GLU A 787 -45.16 -2.09 11.17
C GLU A 787 -45.05 -2.65 12.62
N LEU A 788 -45.08 -3.98 12.76
CA LEU A 788 -44.94 -4.68 14.05
C LEU A 788 -43.52 -4.55 14.63
N ASP A 789 -42.48 -4.68 13.80
CA ASP A 789 -41.09 -4.58 14.28
C ASP A 789 -40.71 -3.14 14.63
N LYS A 790 -41.25 -2.16 13.89
CA LYS A 790 -41.19 -0.73 14.25
C LYS A 790 -41.80 -0.47 15.64
N GLN A 791 -42.99 -0.98 15.94
CA GLN A 791 -43.60 -0.85 17.26
C GLN A 791 -42.74 -1.49 18.36
N ARG A 792 -42.18 -2.67 18.11
CA ARG A 792 -41.27 -3.38 19.03
C ARG A 792 -39.97 -2.60 19.29
N MET A 793 -39.47 -1.89 18.29
CA MET A 793 -38.30 -1.00 18.39
C MET A 793 -38.63 0.25 19.22
N GLU A 794 -39.76 0.91 18.96
CA GLU A 794 -40.23 2.07 19.73
C GLU A 794 -40.48 1.73 21.21
N GLU A 795 -41.05 0.55 21.50
CA GLU A 795 -41.27 0.06 22.86
C GLU A 795 -39.94 -0.27 23.58
N THR A 796 -38.98 -0.87 22.87
CA THR A 796 -37.63 -1.13 23.40
C THR A 796 -36.87 0.15 23.73
N LEU A 797 -36.96 1.18 22.88
CA LEU A 797 -36.39 2.50 23.14
C LEU A 797 -37.07 3.20 24.33
N ARG A 798 -38.37 2.94 24.56
CA ARG A 798 -39.12 3.41 25.73
C ARG A 798 -38.62 2.77 27.02
N ARG A 799 -38.38 1.45 27.00
CA ARG A 799 -37.83 0.69 28.13
C ARG A 799 -36.43 1.19 28.51
N GLN A 800 -35.53 1.33 27.52
CA GLN A 800 -34.18 1.86 27.76
C GLN A 800 -34.17 3.27 28.38
N LYS A 801 -35.13 4.14 28.00
CA LYS A 801 -35.29 5.46 28.65
C LYS A 801 -35.77 5.39 30.09
N MET A 802 -36.58 4.39 30.47
CA MET A 802 -36.95 4.18 31.87
C MET A 802 -35.80 3.59 32.69
N GLU A 803 -35.05 2.65 32.13
CA GLU A 803 -33.85 2.06 32.74
C GLU A 803 -32.78 3.15 33.02
N MET A 804 -32.49 4.01 32.03
CA MET A 804 -31.59 5.16 32.18
C MET A 804 -32.03 6.15 33.27
N LEU A 805 -33.34 6.41 33.41
CA LEU A 805 -33.87 7.29 34.46
C LEU A 805 -33.77 6.64 35.86
N ALA A 806 -33.96 5.33 35.96
CA ALA A 806 -33.80 4.58 37.20
C ALA A 806 -32.33 4.57 37.66
N ASP A 807 -31.39 4.33 36.75
CA ASP A 807 -29.95 4.41 37.04
C ASP A 807 -29.52 5.83 37.46
N SER A 808 -30.06 6.87 36.81
CA SER A 808 -29.78 8.26 37.21
C SER A 808 -30.28 8.57 38.63
N GLN A 809 -31.47 8.10 39.01
CA GLN A 809 -31.99 8.24 40.37
C GLN A 809 -31.23 7.38 41.39
N TRP A 810 -30.71 6.22 40.99
CA TRP A 810 -29.86 5.37 41.83
C TRP A 810 -28.50 6.02 42.09
N LEU A 811 -27.92 6.71 41.10
CA LEU A 811 -26.70 7.50 41.25
C LEU A 811 -26.90 8.67 42.21
N GLU A 812 -27.93 9.50 42.03
CA GLU A 812 -28.26 10.58 42.99
C GLU A 812 -28.45 10.07 44.42
N ASN A 813 -29.14 8.95 44.59
CA ASN A 813 -29.38 8.37 45.92
C ASN A 813 -28.10 7.77 46.53
N LYS A 814 -27.13 7.34 45.71
CA LYS A 814 -25.79 6.96 46.18
C LYS A 814 -24.92 8.16 46.55
N GLU A 815 -25.01 9.24 45.80
CA GLU A 815 -24.29 10.49 46.08
C GLU A 815 -24.74 11.07 47.43
N LYS A 816 -26.05 11.08 47.70
CA LYS A 816 -26.67 11.42 49.00
C LYS A 816 -26.32 10.46 50.15
N LEU A 817 -25.64 9.33 49.89
CA LEU A 817 -25.18 8.36 50.89
C LEU A 817 -23.67 8.43 51.15
N LEU A 818 -22.93 9.32 50.47
CA LEU A 818 -21.47 9.39 50.54
C LEU A 818 -20.91 10.61 51.29
N ASP A 819 -21.76 11.56 51.70
CA ASP A 819 -21.35 12.74 52.47
C ASP A 819 -22.06 12.82 53.85
N PRO A 820 -21.35 12.52 54.95
CA PRO A 820 -21.85 12.71 56.32
C PRO A 820 -21.64 14.12 56.89
N GLY A 821 -21.48 15.13 56.03
CA GLY A 821 -22.01 16.49 56.22
C GLY A 821 -21.17 17.51 56.99
N ALA A 822 -21.22 18.76 56.49
CA ALA A 822 -21.42 19.96 57.30
C ALA A 822 -21.88 21.16 56.45
N HIS A 823 -23.08 21.68 56.71
CA HIS A 823 -23.33 23.13 56.64
C HIS A 823 -22.96 23.72 58.01
N ASP A 824 -22.22 24.85 58.05
CA ASP A 824 -22.74 26.11 58.62
C ASP A 824 -21.81 27.31 58.30
N ASP A 825 -22.15 28.50 58.81
CA ASP A 825 -21.81 29.81 58.26
C ASP A 825 -20.57 30.56 58.85
N THR A 826 -20.10 31.56 58.09
CA THR A 826 -19.37 32.81 58.50
C THR A 826 -17.88 32.88 58.99
N GLN A 827 -17.14 33.79 58.31
CA GLN A 827 -16.24 34.87 58.82
C GLN A 827 -14.72 34.70 59.19
N ILE A 828 -13.92 35.67 58.65
CA ILE A 828 -12.78 36.43 59.24
C ILE A 828 -11.27 36.03 59.02
N LYS A 829 -10.59 36.86 58.18
CA LYS A 829 -9.23 37.50 58.22
C LYS A 829 -7.86 36.72 58.29
N THR A 830 -6.96 37.18 57.41
CA THR A 830 -5.45 37.15 57.39
C THR A 830 -4.79 38.06 58.47
N PRO A 831 -3.43 38.19 58.70
CA PRO A 831 -2.22 38.02 57.82
C PRO A 831 -0.94 37.50 58.58
N PRO A 832 0.35 37.96 58.42
CA PRO A 832 1.24 38.35 57.28
C PRO A 832 2.64 37.61 57.22
N GLU A 833 3.55 38.01 56.31
CA GLU A 833 5.00 37.64 56.19
C GLU A 833 5.97 38.61 56.93
N PRO A 834 7.35 38.51 56.90
CA PRO A 834 8.17 39.13 55.81
C PRO A 834 9.68 38.70 55.52
N GLU A 835 10.10 38.82 54.24
CA GLU A 835 11.31 39.47 53.61
C GLU A 835 12.86 39.25 53.89
N THR A 836 13.66 39.64 52.85
CA THR A 836 15.07 40.18 52.73
C THR A 836 16.23 39.25 52.24
N GLY A 837 17.23 39.67 51.41
CA GLY A 837 17.41 40.86 50.52
C GLY A 837 18.87 41.11 49.96
N TYR A 838 19.01 41.90 48.85
CA TYR A 838 20.25 42.56 48.28
C TYR A 838 21.36 41.64 47.63
N SER A 839 22.40 42.02 46.83
CA SER A 839 22.84 43.12 45.87
C SER A 839 24.28 42.79 45.30
N GLN A 840 25.00 43.40 44.32
CA GLN A 840 24.84 44.31 43.13
C GLN A 840 26.23 44.46 42.37
N PHE A 841 26.35 45.23 41.25
CA PHE A 841 27.58 45.71 40.50
C PHE A 841 28.27 44.75 39.48
N GLN A 842 28.88 45.15 38.32
CA GLN A 842 29.01 46.42 37.56
C GLN A 842 29.20 46.14 36.02
N SER A 843 28.90 47.08 35.11
CA SER A 843 29.06 46.98 33.62
C SER A 843 28.98 48.41 32.98
N PRO A 844 29.01 48.68 31.63
CA PRO A 844 29.13 47.89 30.37
C PRO A 844 30.43 48.30 29.60
N PRO A 845 30.58 48.47 28.24
CA PRO A 845 29.88 48.05 26.98
C PRO A 845 30.86 47.25 26.04
N GLU A 846 30.90 47.15 24.68
CA GLU A 846 30.04 47.03 23.45
C GLU A 846 30.99 46.46 22.31
N LYS A 847 30.80 46.26 20.99
CA LYS A 847 29.81 46.36 19.86
C LYS A 847 30.38 45.46 18.69
N PRO A 848 29.79 45.26 17.48
CA PRO A 848 28.46 45.60 16.95
C PRO A 848 27.59 44.36 16.59
N PRO A 849 26.28 44.52 16.29
CA PRO A 849 25.36 43.40 16.09
C PRO A 849 25.16 42.97 14.62
N ARG A 850 24.82 41.68 14.42
CA ARG A 850 24.15 41.19 13.19
C ARG A 850 22.77 40.66 13.58
N ARG A 851 21.73 41.08 12.85
CA ARG A 851 20.32 40.92 13.27
C ARG A 851 19.91 39.45 13.44
N THR A 852 19.70 39.00 14.67
CA THR A 852 18.70 37.97 14.97
C THR A 852 17.31 38.56 14.79
N ALA A 853 16.36 37.77 14.28
CA ALA A 853 14.96 38.15 14.30
C ALA A 853 14.47 38.12 15.76
N GLN A 854 13.82 39.19 16.22
CA GLN A 854 13.14 39.16 17.52
C GLN A 854 11.90 38.26 17.42
N PRO A 855 11.60 37.43 18.44
CA PRO A 855 10.26 36.88 18.56
C PRO A 855 9.27 38.04 18.77
N ALA A 856 8.12 37.99 18.09
CA ALA A 856 7.08 38.98 18.29
C ALA A 856 6.59 38.95 19.76
N PRO A 857 6.31 40.10 20.39
CA PRO A 857 5.94 40.15 21.79
C PRO A 857 4.55 39.52 22.01
N THR A 858 4.44 38.71 23.07
CA THR A 858 3.15 38.46 23.73
C THR A 858 2.60 39.76 24.33
N ALA A 859 1.31 39.80 24.63
CA ALA A 859 0.62 41.01 25.09
C ALA A 859 1.34 41.72 26.26
N GLU A 860 1.30 43.06 26.27
CA GLU A 860 2.02 43.91 27.23
C GLU A 860 1.37 43.93 28.63
N LEU A 861 1.32 42.76 29.23
CA LEU A 861 0.89 42.52 30.60
C LEU A 861 1.97 42.93 31.59
N ASP A 862 1.55 43.44 32.75
CA ASP A 862 2.43 43.53 33.91
C ASP A 862 2.77 42.12 34.42
N ARG A 863 4.07 41.85 34.62
CA ARG A 863 4.61 40.57 35.08
C ARG A 863 5.20 40.61 36.48
N SER A 864 5.23 41.80 37.11
CA SER A 864 5.94 42.04 38.37
C SER A 864 5.46 41.10 39.49
N GLU A 865 4.15 40.83 39.53
CA GLU A 865 3.47 40.01 40.54
C GLU A 865 2.94 38.67 39.98
N ASP A 866 3.34 38.25 38.77
CA ASP A 866 2.75 37.08 38.11
C ASP A 866 3.41 35.76 38.56
N LYS A 867 2.86 35.16 39.62
CA LYS A 867 3.25 33.82 40.13
C LYS A 867 3.40 32.76 39.03
N ILE A 868 2.54 32.78 38.00
CA ILE A 868 2.53 31.75 36.95
C ILE A 868 3.72 31.96 36.01
N TYR A 869 3.94 33.20 35.56
CA TYR A 869 5.12 33.60 34.78
C TYR A 869 6.42 33.25 35.52
N ASN A 870 6.51 33.58 36.82
CA ASN A 870 7.69 33.31 37.64
C ASN A 870 7.99 31.80 37.77
N ASN A 871 6.96 30.96 37.99
CA ASN A 871 7.15 29.50 38.03
C ASN A 871 7.54 28.91 36.66
N VAL A 872 7.04 29.46 35.53
CA VAL A 872 7.47 29.03 34.19
C VAL A 872 8.92 29.43 33.90
N MET A 873 9.36 30.61 34.34
CA MET A 873 10.76 31.02 34.20
C MET A 873 11.71 30.16 35.06
N GLU A 874 11.30 29.80 36.28
CA GLU A 874 12.06 28.87 37.12
C GLU A 874 12.08 27.45 36.50
N MET A 875 10.99 26.99 35.87
CA MET A 875 10.96 25.73 35.12
C MET A 875 11.96 25.72 33.96
N VAL A 876 11.98 26.77 33.12
CA VAL A 876 12.94 26.92 32.01
C VAL A 876 14.38 26.93 32.53
N LYS A 877 14.64 27.64 33.63
CA LYS A 877 15.94 27.71 34.32
C LYS A 877 16.39 26.34 34.86
N MET A 878 15.49 25.55 35.46
CA MET A 878 15.80 24.19 35.92
C MET A 878 16.08 23.23 34.75
N VAL A 879 15.37 23.36 33.63
CA VAL A 879 15.66 22.58 32.41
C VAL A 879 16.98 23.00 31.74
N MET A 880 17.32 24.29 31.75
CA MET A 880 18.65 24.75 31.32
C MET A 880 19.77 24.25 32.25
N LYS A 881 19.54 24.24 33.57
CA LYS A 881 20.46 23.66 34.55
C LYS A 881 20.67 22.17 34.27
N LEU A 882 19.60 21.39 34.11
CA LEU A 882 19.69 19.97 33.73
C LEU A 882 20.49 19.77 32.43
N LYS A 883 20.28 20.61 31.41
CA LYS A 883 21.02 20.56 30.13
C LYS A 883 22.53 20.79 30.30
N ASN A 884 22.93 21.71 31.17
CA ASN A 884 24.34 21.99 31.44
C ASN A 884 24.96 20.86 32.29
N ASP A 885 24.26 20.46 33.35
CA ASP A 885 24.76 19.56 34.38
C ASP A 885 24.76 18.08 33.92
N VAL A 886 23.94 17.67 32.96
CA VAL A 886 23.87 16.28 32.45
C VAL A 886 25.20 15.75 31.90
N ASN A 887 26.11 16.63 31.48
CA ASN A 887 27.43 16.24 30.98
C ASN A 887 28.47 16.04 32.08
N THR A 888 28.28 16.63 33.27
CA THR A 888 29.21 16.57 34.40
C THR A 888 28.70 15.68 35.55
N LEU A 889 27.39 15.63 35.78
CA LEU A 889 26.77 14.83 36.84
C LEU A 889 26.84 13.32 36.56
N PRO A 890 27.12 12.49 37.60
CA PRO A 890 26.94 11.05 37.51
C PRO A 890 25.45 10.68 37.45
N ALA A 891 25.14 9.57 36.80
CA ALA A 891 23.74 9.19 36.54
C ALA A 891 22.91 8.91 37.81
N SER A 892 23.55 8.66 38.96
CA SER A 892 22.89 8.60 40.28
C SER A 892 22.17 9.90 40.64
N GLU A 893 22.72 11.06 40.26
CA GLU A 893 22.25 12.37 40.71
C GLU A 893 21.16 12.98 39.83
N TYR A 894 20.88 12.40 38.65
CA TYR A 894 19.78 12.82 37.77
C TYR A 894 18.41 12.80 38.49
N VAL A 895 18.24 11.91 39.49
CA VAL A 895 17.03 11.83 40.33
C VAL A 895 16.82 13.10 41.15
N GLY A 896 17.89 13.78 41.60
CA GLY A 896 17.80 15.05 42.30
C GLY A 896 17.24 16.14 41.38
N VAL A 897 17.90 16.36 40.25
CA VAL A 897 17.51 17.44 39.31
C VAL A 897 16.10 17.22 38.72
N VAL A 898 15.72 15.98 38.42
CA VAL A 898 14.35 15.68 37.93
C VAL A 898 13.30 15.79 39.05
N LYS A 899 13.67 15.54 40.32
CA LYS A 899 12.79 15.82 41.48
C LYS A 899 12.58 17.33 41.66
N ASP A 900 13.60 18.16 41.48
CA ASP A 900 13.50 19.62 41.58
C ASP A 900 12.61 20.20 40.45
N VAL A 901 12.76 19.68 39.22
CA VAL A 901 11.84 19.95 38.09
C VAL A 901 10.40 19.55 38.45
N GLY A 902 10.19 18.38 39.03
CA GLY A 902 8.86 17.93 39.48
C GLY A 902 8.27 18.77 40.60
N LEU A 903 9.10 19.35 41.47
CA LEU A 903 8.67 20.30 42.50
C LEU A 903 8.24 21.64 41.88
N THR A 904 9.02 22.14 40.92
CA THR A 904 8.72 23.37 40.18
C THR A 904 7.41 23.23 39.39
N LEU A 905 7.14 22.07 38.77
CA LEU A 905 5.86 21.82 38.10
C LEU A 905 4.68 21.84 39.08
N ARG A 906 4.84 21.30 40.29
CA ARG A 906 3.79 21.32 41.31
C ARG A 906 3.43 22.76 41.72
N ASN A 907 4.45 23.61 41.90
CA ASN A 907 4.24 25.03 42.22
C ASN A 907 3.57 25.79 41.07
N LEU A 908 3.93 25.48 39.82
CA LEU A 908 3.26 26.01 38.63
C LEU A 908 1.78 25.61 38.57
N ILE A 909 1.48 24.32 38.72
CA ILE A 909 0.10 23.80 38.71
C ILE A 909 -0.73 24.46 39.83
N SER A 910 -0.22 24.48 41.06
CA SER A 910 -0.89 25.14 42.20
C SER A 910 -1.14 26.63 41.96
N SER A 911 -0.22 27.34 41.28
CA SER A 911 -0.38 28.76 40.94
C SER A 911 -1.41 28.99 39.83
N VAL A 912 -1.66 27.99 38.98
CA VAL A 912 -2.74 27.99 37.99
C VAL A 912 -4.08 27.65 38.65
N ASP A 913 -4.09 26.68 39.57
CA ASP A 913 -5.29 26.28 40.34
C ASP A 913 -5.84 27.42 41.21
N GLU A 914 -4.97 28.29 41.76
CA GLU A 914 -5.37 29.55 42.41
C GLU A 914 -6.18 30.49 41.47
N VAL A 915 -5.98 30.39 40.15
CA VAL A 915 -6.57 31.29 39.13
C VAL A 915 -7.75 30.64 38.39
N LEU A 916 -7.81 29.31 38.24
CA LEU A 916 -8.89 28.60 37.54
C LEU A 916 -10.33 28.99 37.97
N PRO A 917 -10.63 29.26 39.25
CA PRO A 917 -11.98 29.71 39.67
C PRO A 917 -12.36 31.10 39.17
N SER A 918 -11.38 31.97 38.87
CA SER A 918 -11.62 33.31 38.33
C SER A 918 -11.83 33.35 36.81
N LEU A 919 -11.65 32.21 36.13
CA LEU A 919 -11.73 32.09 34.68
C LEU A 919 -13.02 31.40 34.22
N HIS A 920 -13.53 31.84 33.07
CA HIS A 920 -14.76 31.34 32.46
C HIS A 920 -14.66 29.85 32.09
N ASP A 921 -15.73 29.07 32.33
CA ASP A 921 -15.72 27.60 32.27
C ASP A 921 -15.20 27.03 30.94
N SER A 922 -15.55 27.69 29.82
CA SER A 922 -15.11 27.31 28.47
C SER A 922 -13.59 27.39 28.24
N VAL A 923 -12.84 28.07 29.11
CA VAL A 923 -11.37 28.15 29.06
C VAL A 923 -10.73 27.35 30.21
N ARG A 924 -11.46 27.10 31.30
CA ARG A 924 -11.01 26.23 32.39
C ARG A 924 -10.67 24.83 31.88
N THR A 925 -11.51 24.27 31.01
CA THR A 925 -11.31 22.94 30.39
C THR A 925 -10.08 22.86 29.47
N GLU A 926 -9.75 23.95 28.77
CA GLU A 926 -8.54 24.08 27.93
C GLU A 926 -7.28 24.05 28.81
N ILE A 927 -7.27 24.85 29.89
CA ILE A 927 -6.15 24.93 30.84
C ILE A 927 -5.98 23.62 31.63
N GLU A 928 -7.07 22.99 32.09
CA GLU A 928 -7.04 21.66 32.71
C GLU A 928 -6.46 20.59 31.77
N GLY A 929 -6.80 20.66 30.47
CA GLY A 929 -6.22 19.78 29.45
C GLY A 929 -4.70 19.92 29.38
N THR A 930 -4.21 21.17 29.43
CA THR A 930 -2.77 21.46 29.43
C THR A 930 -2.09 21.07 30.75
N GLN A 931 -2.74 21.22 31.92
CA GLN A 931 -2.22 20.68 33.18
C GLN A 931 -2.09 19.14 33.15
N LYS A 932 -3.08 18.45 32.55
CA LYS A 932 -3.03 16.98 32.35
C LYS A 932 -1.90 16.57 31.39
N LEU A 933 -1.59 17.41 30.39
CA LEU A 933 -0.43 17.23 29.50
C LEU A 933 0.90 17.33 30.28
N LEU A 934 1.14 18.40 31.05
CA LEU A 934 2.42 18.54 31.79
C LEU A 934 2.69 17.41 32.80
N ASN A 935 1.63 16.87 33.44
CA ASN A 935 1.77 15.70 34.30
C ASN A 935 2.23 14.45 33.53
N LYS A 936 1.75 14.26 32.29
CA LYS A 936 2.20 13.20 31.39
C LYS A 936 3.66 13.44 30.94
N ASP A 937 4.05 14.68 30.66
CA ASP A 937 5.39 14.98 30.16
C ASP A 937 6.46 14.87 31.26
N LEU A 938 6.11 15.20 32.51
CA LEU A 938 6.93 14.85 33.69
C LEU A 938 7.07 13.33 33.86
N ALA A 939 6.00 12.55 33.63
CA ALA A 939 6.07 11.09 33.68
C ALA A 939 6.97 10.51 32.55
N GLU A 940 6.95 11.10 31.36
CA GLU A 940 7.90 10.75 30.29
C GLU A 940 9.34 11.15 30.65
N LEU A 941 9.58 12.34 31.21
CA LEU A 941 10.91 12.75 31.69
C LEU A 941 11.46 11.78 32.74
N ILE A 942 10.65 11.36 33.72
CA ILE A 942 11.03 10.35 34.72
C ILE A 942 11.33 8.99 34.06
N SER A 943 10.58 8.60 33.03
CA SER A 943 10.82 7.38 32.25
C SER A 943 12.16 7.43 31.50
N LYS A 944 12.43 8.52 30.76
CA LYS A 944 13.71 8.73 30.04
C LYS A 944 14.89 8.84 31.00
N MET A 945 14.72 9.47 32.16
CA MET A 945 15.72 9.52 33.22
C MET A 945 16.09 8.11 33.72
N ARG A 946 15.09 7.27 34.06
CA ARG A 946 15.35 5.88 34.47
C ARG A 946 16.10 5.08 33.40
N LEU A 947 15.75 5.28 32.12
CA LEU A 947 16.43 4.65 30.99
C LEU A 947 17.91 5.11 30.88
N ALA A 948 18.18 6.40 31.11
CA ALA A 948 19.53 6.95 31.15
C ALA A 948 20.36 6.46 32.35
N GLN A 949 19.73 6.20 33.50
CA GLN A 949 20.39 5.55 34.64
C GLN A 949 20.76 4.09 34.34
N GLN A 950 19.82 3.31 33.80
CA GLN A 950 20.04 1.91 33.44
C GLN A 950 21.13 1.72 32.37
N ASN A 951 21.29 2.70 31.47
CA ASN A 951 22.28 2.66 30.38
C ASN A 951 23.55 3.48 30.66
N ALA A 952 23.79 3.92 31.90
CA ALA A 952 24.90 4.81 32.24
C ALA A 952 26.32 4.24 31.96
N ILE A 953 26.43 2.94 31.75
CA ILE A 953 27.65 2.18 31.43
C ILE A 953 27.63 1.48 30.06
N THR A 954 26.58 1.68 29.25
CA THR A 954 26.45 1.04 27.92
C THR A 954 26.81 2.02 26.80
N SER A 955 27.00 1.51 25.58
CA SER A 955 27.21 2.34 24.38
C SER A 955 26.01 3.21 23.99
N LEU A 956 24.86 3.06 24.67
CA LEU A 956 23.65 3.86 24.45
C LEU A 956 23.56 5.09 25.37
N LYS A 957 24.51 5.26 26.30
CA LYS A 957 24.54 6.33 27.32
C LYS A 957 24.15 7.70 26.80
N ASP A 958 24.80 8.17 25.74
CA ASP A 958 24.64 9.55 25.27
C ASP A 958 23.34 9.75 24.46
N GLU A 959 22.84 8.71 23.80
CA GLU A 959 21.50 8.74 23.18
C GLU A 959 20.39 8.70 24.26
N CYS A 960 20.57 7.94 25.35
CA CYS A 960 19.65 8.00 26.49
C CYS A 960 19.67 9.37 27.20
N LYS A 961 20.85 9.99 27.38
CA LYS A 961 20.97 11.38 27.85
C LYS A 961 20.22 12.35 26.95
N LYS A 962 20.43 12.24 25.63
CA LYS A 962 19.78 13.08 24.63
C LYS A 962 18.26 12.96 24.69
N GLN A 963 17.71 11.75 24.82
CA GLN A 963 16.25 11.56 24.98
C GLN A 963 15.70 12.13 26.30
N MET A 964 16.46 12.06 27.40
CA MET A 964 16.08 12.72 28.66
C MET A 964 16.04 14.25 28.53
N LEU A 965 17.04 14.83 27.84
CA LEU A 965 17.06 16.28 27.57
C LEU A 965 15.95 16.72 26.61
N THR A 966 15.58 15.91 25.62
CA THR A 966 14.42 16.18 24.75
C THR A 966 13.12 16.21 25.56
N ALA A 967 12.88 15.24 26.44
CA ALA A 967 11.68 15.21 27.28
C ALA A 967 11.60 16.43 28.23
N ALA A 968 12.75 16.83 28.82
CA ALA A 968 12.83 18.03 29.64
C ALA A 968 12.54 19.31 28.84
N HIS A 969 13.01 19.39 27.59
CA HIS A 969 12.73 20.52 26.70
C HIS A 969 11.25 20.61 26.32
N THR A 970 10.58 19.48 26.04
CA THR A 970 9.13 19.44 25.81
C THR A 970 8.37 20.01 27.01
N LEU A 971 8.66 19.52 28.23
CA LEU A 971 8.03 20.00 29.45
C LEU A 971 8.18 21.52 29.66
N ALA A 972 9.34 22.10 29.30
CA ALA A 972 9.56 23.55 29.35
C ALA A 972 8.76 24.32 28.26
N VAL A 973 8.66 23.79 27.05
CA VAL A 973 7.84 24.38 25.96
C VAL A 973 6.37 24.35 26.33
N ASP A 974 5.84 23.22 26.80
CA ASP A 974 4.43 23.12 27.16
C ASP A 974 4.09 23.89 28.45
N SER A 975 5.05 24.08 29.36
CA SER A 975 4.90 25.01 30.49
C SER A 975 4.75 26.46 30.02
N LYS A 976 5.42 26.86 28.92
CA LYS A 976 5.19 28.15 28.26
C LYS A 976 3.81 28.18 27.56
N ASN A 977 3.42 27.11 26.87
CA ASN A 977 2.11 27.03 26.21
C ASN A 977 0.95 27.19 27.23
N LEU A 978 1.10 26.63 28.45
CA LEU A 978 0.19 26.83 29.57
C LEU A 978 0.07 28.31 29.99
N LEU A 979 1.19 29.02 30.11
CA LEU A 979 1.21 30.46 30.39
C LEU A 979 0.54 31.27 29.27
N ASP A 980 0.88 31.01 28.01
CA ASP A 980 0.30 31.70 26.86
C ASP A 980 -1.22 31.46 26.73
N ALA A 981 -1.72 30.30 27.19
CA ALA A 981 -3.15 30.00 27.28
C ALA A 981 -3.83 30.72 28.47
N VAL A 982 -3.22 30.71 29.66
CA VAL A 982 -3.71 31.42 30.85
C VAL A 982 -3.74 32.94 30.62
N ASP A 983 -2.78 33.51 29.90
CA ASP A 983 -2.77 34.93 29.55
C ASP A 983 -3.86 35.30 28.55
N GLN A 984 -4.12 34.45 27.55
CA GLN A 984 -5.30 34.61 26.70
C GLN A 984 -6.60 34.51 27.49
N ALA A 985 -6.68 33.64 28.51
CA ALA A 985 -7.84 33.56 29.40
C ALA A 985 -8.01 34.85 30.22
N ARG A 986 -6.93 35.36 30.84
CA ARG A 986 -6.90 36.63 31.59
C ARG A 986 -7.33 37.83 30.75
N VAL A 987 -6.89 37.89 29.49
CA VAL A 987 -7.28 38.94 28.53
C VAL A 987 -8.75 38.80 28.14
N ARG A 988 -9.23 37.59 27.79
CA ARG A 988 -10.65 37.35 27.44
C ARG A 988 -11.59 37.62 28.62
N ALA A 989 -11.15 37.39 29.86
CA ALA A 989 -11.89 37.67 31.09
C ALA A 989 -11.79 39.15 31.55
N ASN A 990 -10.99 39.99 30.87
CA ASN A 990 -10.72 41.38 31.26
C ASN A 990 -10.05 41.54 32.66
N ILE A 991 -9.36 40.49 33.12
CA ILE A 991 -8.61 40.43 34.40
C ILE A 991 -7.14 40.84 34.20
N ALA A 992 -6.67 40.87 32.95
CA ALA A 992 -5.34 41.33 32.55
C ALA A 992 -5.00 42.74 33.05
N LYS A 993 -3.96 42.87 33.87
CA LYS A 993 -3.33 44.18 34.18
C LYS A 993 -2.46 44.61 32.99
N PRO A 994 -2.77 45.72 32.29
CA PRO A 994 -1.80 46.33 31.39
C PRO A 994 -0.62 46.88 32.20
N LYS A 995 0.56 46.98 31.59
CA LYS A 995 1.71 47.66 32.23
C LYS A 995 1.34 49.10 32.63
N PRO A 996 1.83 49.61 33.79
CA PRO A 996 1.87 51.05 34.03
C PRO A 996 2.78 51.72 32.98
N SER A 997 2.36 52.91 32.53
CA SER A 997 3.00 53.72 31.48
C SER A 997 4.12 54.61 32.01
#